data_AF-A0A2K4ZMA0-F1
#
_entry.id   AF-A0A2K4ZMA0-F1
#
_cell.length_a   1.000
_cell.length_b   1.000
_cell.length_c   1.000
_cell.angle_alpha   90.00
_cell.angle_beta   90.00
_cell.angle_gamma   90.00
#
_symmetry.space_group_name_H-M   'P 1'
#
loop_
_entity.id
_entity.type
_entity.pdbx_description
1 polymer ?
#
loop_
_entity_poly.entity_id
_entity_poly.type
_entity_poly.pdbx_seq_one_letter_code
_entity_poly.pdbx_strand_id
1 'polypeptide(L)'
;MEFVNSQGMAFVKVTAGTFRMGGGDPKDNPDALPVHEVEITEDYYIAREPVTLEQFKVFREECLGTEDVSDLDQWMGYLQSVSYREAECYTKWLSEKEGRRYFLPTEAQWEYAARHSGELSIDRMCDPHIREWCYDFYAPYGEEKEKDPAGPGDGMLRCVRGGFLDRPDRYNQYPTDPWYRCALPPDYRHKKEDTENPFGRHPIGFRVVCGPEPKPCGKTAPLFLSLGVRQQTEEFRCAGPCSEKPYYRKRFLFPVPPDNCTAEEINAAGFSSSFRHHHHSPGFTAAPNGDLLYSVYSTYHEYDAQSGLVGCRFRVGADQWEYPDLFLNPVGVNDHAPMFYTGSDGTIYHFWGWPRLENAYPFQYIESHDNGETWSEVKFPLFTNHVDNLCSQPVNSCVETSDGTFYIVSDSDFRRETDDTGVQHLGAASVLWRSKDGCTWENPKGKTAGRHTTAVELKDGSLLALGGKNTDIDGYMPAAVTKDGGDSYQVYRTCFPAMNSGQRPCILRLASGRLVVCGDWQTKKNLKPAAYADRAGSYVAWSEDDGETWHFRQLWGTQKRKKTPHEFGGASTIGYSVMRQSPDGLIHVVCSNVQPLLHLTFNEAWLLSEETEDPGDEVLMRSSAAKLVTERKEYREHYPDGTLKCLYYGAIADDGRFLLDGPERFWYPDGRICMESEYSLGKRTGINTCYHPDGTPWKRFHCSEEDGVPVEVYETFWPGGDRVRTRTVFRNRHASGEAFLYDREGNVKSSHIFTDGKFTEDFSLLEK
;
A
#
# COMPACT_ATOMS: atom_id res chain seq x y z
N MET A 1 -15.89 8.94 -43.52
CA MET A 1 -15.17 10.14 -44.02
C MET A 1 -14.08 10.43 -43.02
N GLU A 2 -12.88 10.70 -43.50
CA GLU A 2 -11.77 11.17 -42.68
C GLU A 2 -11.72 12.70 -42.78
N PHE A 3 -11.24 13.38 -41.75
CA PHE A 3 -10.94 14.82 -41.85
C PHE A 3 -9.54 15.11 -41.30
N VAL A 4 -8.95 16.20 -41.76
CA VAL A 4 -7.68 16.72 -41.25
C VAL A 4 -7.95 18.02 -40.51
N ASN A 5 -7.42 18.16 -39.29
CA ASN A 5 -7.62 19.35 -38.47
C ASN A 5 -6.56 20.45 -38.76
N SER A 6 -6.62 21.57 -38.03
CA SER A 6 -5.69 22.69 -38.19
C SER A 6 -4.24 22.38 -37.78
N GLN A 7 -4.02 21.31 -37.02
CA GLN A 7 -2.70 20.79 -36.62
C GLN A 7 -2.17 19.71 -37.59
N GLY A 8 -2.86 19.48 -38.71
CA GLY A 8 -2.50 18.45 -39.69
C GLY A 8 -2.81 17.02 -39.24
N MET A 9 -3.55 16.83 -38.15
CA MET A 9 -3.93 15.51 -37.63
C MET A 9 -5.06 14.92 -38.48
N ALA A 10 -4.87 13.72 -39.02
CA ALA A 10 -5.91 12.95 -39.69
C ALA A 10 -6.78 12.21 -38.65
N PHE A 11 -8.09 12.28 -38.81
CA PHE A 11 -9.07 11.63 -37.95
C PHE A 11 -9.87 10.59 -38.72
N VAL A 12 -9.95 9.37 -38.18
CA VAL A 12 -10.77 8.29 -38.72
C VAL A 12 -12.10 8.20 -37.97
N LYS A 13 -13.16 7.92 -38.72
CA LYS A 13 -14.50 7.72 -38.13
C LYS A 13 -14.59 6.32 -37.52
N VAL A 14 -14.98 6.25 -36.26
CA VAL A 14 -15.34 5.01 -35.57
C VAL A 14 -16.86 4.97 -35.45
N THR A 15 -17.47 3.95 -36.06
CA THR A 15 -18.93 3.79 -36.03
C THR A 15 -19.36 3.23 -34.68
N ALA A 16 -20.49 3.72 -34.16
CA ALA A 16 -21.13 3.19 -32.95
C ALA A 16 -21.35 1.67 -33.05
N GLY A 17 -21.26 0.98 -31.91
CA GLY A 17 -21.38 -0.47 -31.88
C GLY A 17 -21.15 -1.07 -30.49
N THR A 18 -21.28 -2.39 -30.43
CA THR A 18 -21.15 -3.16 -29.18
C THR A 18 -19.92 -4.07 -29.25
N PHE A 19 -19.23 -4.22 -28.13
CA PHE A 19 -18.11 -5.15 -28.01
C PHE A 19 -17.99 -5.72 -26.59
N ARG A 20 -17.12 -6.71 -26.44
CA ARG A 20 -16.74 -7.27 -25.13
C ARG A 20 -15.49 -6.55 -24.64
N MET A 21 -15.63 -5.75 -23.59
CA MET A 21 -14.53 -5.00 -22.97
C MET A 21 -13.85 -5.84 -21.90
N GLY A 22 -12.52 -5.67 -21.76
CA GLY A 22 -11.71 -6.37 -20.78
C GLY A 22 -11.11 -7.68 -21.29
N GLY A 23 -10.38 -8.36 -20.40
CA GLY A 23 -9.61 -9.56 -20.71
C GLY A 23 -8.76 -10.03 -19.52
N GLY A 24 -7.99 -11.10 -19.73
CA GLY A 24 -7.12 -11.69 -18.70
C GLY A 24 -7.73 -12.84 -17.93
N ASP A 25 -7.14 -13.15 -16.78
CA ASP A 25 -7.50 -14.30 -15.96
C ASP A 25 -7.43 -13.97 -14.46
N PRO A 26 -8.30 -14.55 -13.60
CA PRO A 26 -8.39 -14.17 -12.19
C PRO A 26 -7.11 -14.39 -11.38
N LYS A 27 -6.24 -15.29 -11.83
CA LYS A 27 -5.05 -15.70 -11.10
C LYS A 27 -3.90 -14.76 -11.44
N ASP A 28 -3.61 -14.61 -12.72
CA ASP A 28 -2.40 -13.96 -13.20
C ASP A 28 -2.66 -12.58 -13.79
N ASN A 29 -3.89 -12.16 -14.15
CA ASN A 29 -4.24 -10.82 -14.67
C ASN A 29 -5.70 -10.39 -14.39
N PRO A 30 -6.08 -10.16 -13.11
CA PRO A 30 -7.48 -9.94 -12.74
C PRO A 30 -8.00 -8.52 -13.01
N ASP A 31 -7.12 -7.52 -13.20
CA ASP A 31 -7.52 -6.11 -13.19
C ASP A 31 -8.39 -5.67 -14.40
N ALA A 32 -8.33 -6.42 -15.50
CA ALA A 32 -9.20 -6.22 -16.66
C ALA A 32 -10.42 -7.17 -16.66
N LEU A 33 -10.74 -7.78 -15.51
CA LEU A 33 -11.95 -8.57 -15.27
C LEU A 33 -12.97 -7.78 -14.41
N PRO A 34 -14.26 -8.11 -14.51
CA PRO A 34 -14.87 -9.07 -15.44
C PRO A 34 -14.90 -8.56 -16.89
N VAL A 35 -14.88 -9.50 -17.85
CA VAL A 35 -15.23 -9.20 -19.24
C VAL A 35 -16.73 -8.95 -19.33
N HIS A 36 -17.13 -7.78 -19.81
CA HIS A 36 -18.53 -7.34 -19.86
C HIS A 36 -18.88 -6.77 -21.25
N GLU A 37 -20.17 -6.58 -21.52
CA GLU A 37 -20.64 -5.99 -22.78
C GLU A 37 -20.66 -4.47 -22.66
N VAL A 38 -20.08 -3.77 -23.63
CA VAL A 38 -20.09 -2.31 -23.72
C VAL A 38 -20.69 -1.88 -25.05
N GLU A 39 -21.61 -0.93 -25.00
CA GLU A 39 -22.23 -0.27 -26.15
C GLU A 39 -21.68 1.16 -26.27
N ILE A 40 -21.00 1.45 -27.37
CA ILE A 40 -20.71 2.82 -27.80
C ILE A 40 -21.91 3.31 -28.60
N THR A 41 -22.62 4.33 -28.11
CA THR A 41 -23.93 4.70 -28.66
C THR A 41 -23.88 5.70 -29.80
N GLU A 42 -22.79 6.47 -29.90
CA GLU A 42 -22.63 7.51 -30.92
C GLU A 42 -21.31 7.34 -31.70
N ASP A 43 -21.35 7.68 -32.99
CA ASP A 43 -20.16 7.73 -33.81
C ASP A 43 -19.20 8.79 -33.26
N TYR A 44 -17.91 8.50 -33.27
CA TYR A 44 -16.87 9.46 -32.92
C TYR A 44 -15.73 9.40 -33.93
N TYR A 45 -14.83 10.38 -33.85
CA TYR A 45 -13.62 10.41 -34.65
C TYR A 45 -12.41 10.28 -33.75
N ILE A 46 -11.45 9.44 -34.10
CA ILE A 46 -10.19 9.30 -33.36
C ILE A 46 -9.02 9.66 -34.26
N ALA A 47 -8.01 10.32 -33.71
CA ALA A 47 -6.78 10.60 -34.43
C ALA A 47 -6.16 9.28 -34.92
N ARG A 48 -5.81 9.24 -36.21
CA ARG A 48 -5.18 8.07 -36.85
C ARG A 48 -3.88 7.72 -36.15
N GLU A 49 -3.10 8.74 -35.78
CA GLU A 49 -1.81 8.62 -35.11
C GLU A 49 -1.85 9.29 -33.72
N PRO A 50 -0.96 8.90 -32.79
CA PRO A 50 -0.70 9.65 -31.56
C PRO A 50 -0.23 11.08 -31.84
N VAL A 51 -0.40 11.97 -30.86
CA VAL A 51 0.09 13.35 -30.96
C VAL A 51 1.61 13.37 -31.11
N THR A 52 2.12 14.20 -32.04
CA THR A 52 3.56 14.35 -32.27
C THR A 52 4.16 15.42 -31.36
N LEU A 53 5.48 15.34 -31.14
CA LEU A 53 6.20 16.36 -30.37
C LEU A 53 6.08 17.76 -31.02
N GLU A 54 6.10 17.83 -32.36
CA GLU A 54 5.96 19.10 -33.10
C GLU A 54 4.55 19.70 -32.95
N GLN A 55 3.49 18.89 -32.96
CA GLN A 55 2.14 19.36 -32.67
C GLN A 55 2.04 19.89 -31.23
N PHE A 56 2.70 19.21 -30.29
CA PHE A 56 2.68 19.62 -28.89
C PHE A 56 3.47 20.91 -28.61
N LYS A 57 4.57 21.15 -29.34
CA LYS A 57 5.31 22.43 -29.27
C LYS A 57 4.44 23.62 -29.64
N VAL A 58 3.59 23.49 -30.68
CA VAL A 58 2.65 24.55 -31.07
C VAL A 58 1.69 24.88 -29.92
N PHE A 59 1.17 23.85 -29.24
CA PHE A 59 0.35 24.03 -28.03
C PHE A 59 1.12 24.77 -26.93
N ARG A 60 2.35 24.35 -26.62
CA ARG A 60 3.15 25.00 -25.56
C ARG A 60 3.49 26.45 -25.89
N GLU A 61 3.84 26.76 -27.14
CA GLU A 61 4.12 28.14 -27.54
C GLU A 61 2.87 29.02 -27.40
N GLU A 62 1.71 28.55 -27.87
CA GLU A 62 0.48 29.34 -27.82
C GLU A 62 -0.12 29.48 -26.41
N CYS A 63 0.02 28.47 -25.55
CA CYS A 63 -0.59 28.47 -24.21
C CYS A 63 0.36 28.84 -23.08
N LEU A 64 1.64 28.49 -23.19
CA LEU A 64 2.65 28.66 -22.14
C LEU A 64 3.72 29.69 -22.52
N GLY A 65 3.72 30.19 -23.76
CA GLY A 65 4.69 31.16 -24.26
C GLY A 65 6.10 30.57 -24.42
N THR A 66 6.21 29.25 -24.61
CA THR A 66 7.50 28.59 -24.83
C THR A 66 7.36 27.30 -25.63
N GLU A 67 8.25 27.06 -26.58
CA GLU A 67 8.43 25.77 -27.25
C GLU A 67 9.34 24.79 -26.48
N ASP A 68 9.80 25.14 -25.28
CA ASP A 68 10.66 24.26 -24.47
C ASP A 68 9.93 22.93 -24.20
N VAL A 69 10.61 21.83 -24.52
CA VAL A 69 10.16 20.43 -24.37
C VAL A 69 11.28 19.56 -23.78
N SER A 70 12.23 20.16 -23.08
CA SER A 70 13.36 19.47 -22.44
C SER A 70 12.94 18.40 -21.42
N ASP A 71 11.74 18.55 -20.87
CA ASP A 71 11.07 17.65 -19.95
C ASP A 71 10.32 16.48 -20.59
N LEU A 72 10.17 16.47 -21.92
CA LEU A 72 9.44 15.46 -22.67
C LEU A 72 10.40 14.51 -23.39
N ASP A 73 9.85 13.40 -23.91
CA ASP A 73 10.55 12.46 -24.79
C ASP A 73 9.75 12.23 -26.08
N GLN A 74 10.33 11.45 -26.99
CA GLN A 74 9.63 11.02 -28.19
C GLN A 74 10.08 9.64 -28.68
N TRP A 75 9.17 8.93 -29.32
CA TRP A 75 9.44 7.73 -30.09
C TRP A 75 8.99 7.95 -31.54
N MET A 76 9.92 7.90 -32.50
CA MET A 76 9.64 8.15 -33.92
C MET A 76 8.90 9.49 -34.21
N GLY A 77 9.11 10.51 -33.37
CA GLY A 77 8.43 11.80 -33.49
C GLY A 77 7.11 11.91 -32.69
N TYR A 78 6.57 10.80 -32.19
CA TYR A 78 5.39 10.80 -31.33
C TYR A 78 5.76 11.11 -29.89
N LEU A 79 4.94 11.94 -29.24
CA LEU A 79 5.17 12.48 -27.91
C LEU A 79 5.17 11.38 -26.83
N GLN A 80 6.09 11.47 -25.87
CA GLN A 80 6.18 10.66 -24.65
C GLN A 80 6.54 11.53 -23.43
N SER A 81 6.53 10.94 -22.23
CA SER A 81 6.83 11.60 -20.95
C SER A 81 5.92 12.79 -20.60
N VAL A 82 4.71 12.84 -21.19
CA VAL A 82 3.71 13.88 -20.91
C VAL A 82 2.75 13.44 -19.81
N SER A 83 2.42 14.35 -18.89
CA SER A 83 1.41 14.08 -17.85
C SER A 83 0.00 13.97 -18.43
N TYR A 84 -0.92 13.32 -17.72
CA TYR A 84 -2.34 13.35 -18.07
C TYR A 84 -2.86 14.79 -18.11
N ARG A 85 -2.49 15.63 -17.14
CA ARG A 85 -2.99 17.01 -17.06
C ARG A 85 -2.61 17.84 -18.27
N GLU A 86 -1.39 17.69 -18.76
CA GLU A 86 -0.96 18.35 -19.99
C GLU A 86 -1.65 17.82 -21.24
N ALA A 87 -1.85 16.51 -21.32
CA ALA A 87 -2.60 15.89 -22.40
C ALA A 87 -4.05 16.42 -22.43
N GLU A 88 -4.69 16.55 -21.26
CA GLU A 88 -6.01 17.14 -21.11
C GLU A 88 -6.01 18.63 -21.54
N CYS A 89 -5.02 19.42 -21.08
CA CYS A 89 -4.88 20.82 -21.48
C CYS A 89 -4.71 20.99 -23.00
N TYR A 90 -3.93 20.12 -23.65
CA TYR A 90 -3.81 20.10 -25.11
C TYR A 90 -5.17 19.90 -25.78
N THR A 91 -5.99 18.96 -25.31
CA THR A 91 -7.32 18.73 -25.91
C THR A 91 -8.29 19.89 -25.68
N LYS A 92 -8.20 20.57 -24.53
CA LYS A 92 -8.97 21.79 -24.23
C LYS A 92 -8.58 22.94 -25.17
N TRP A 93 -7.28 23.21 -25.31
CA TRP A 93 -6.77 24.21 -26.26
C TRP A 93 -7.19 23.91 -27.69
N LEU A 94 -7.03 22.67 -28.15
CA LEU A 94 -7.41 22.28 -29.51
C LEU A 94 -8.91 22.47 -29.75
N SER A 95 -9.73 22.22 -28.72
CA SER A 95 -11.18 22.46 -28.77
C SER A 95 -11.52 23.93 -28.96
N GLU A 96 -10.89 24.80 -28.18
CA GLU A 96 -11.09 26.25 -28.25
C GLU A 96 -10.62 26.81 -29.60
N LYS A 97 -9.47 26.33 -30.09
CA LYS A 97 -8.87 26.77 -31.34
C LYS A 97 -9.75 26.47 -32.56
N GLU A 98 -10.45 25.34 -32.57
CA GLU A 98 -11.21 24.89 -33.75
C GLU A 98 -12.73 25.01 -33.62
N GLY A 99 -13.24 25.31 -32.42
CA GLY A 99 -14.68 25.29 -32.16
C GLY A 99 -15.30 23.89 -32.31
N ARG A 100 -14.49 22.84 -32.14
CA ARG A 100 -14.90 21.42 -32.13
C ARG A 100 -14.57 20.82 -30.77
N ARG A 101 -15.28 19.77 -30.36
CA ARG A 101 -15.00 19.14 -29.06
C ARG A 101 -13.96 18.04 -29.21
N TYR A 102 -12.76 18.30 -28.67
CA TYR A 102 -11.66 17.35 -28.57
C TYR A 102 -11.40 16.94 -27.12
N PHE A 103 -11.09 15.67 -26.90
CA PHE A 103 -10.81 15.10 -25.57
C PHE A 103 -9.94 13.83 -25.72
N LEU A 104 -9.40 13.31 -24.61
CA LEU A 104 -8.73 12.00 -24.59
C LEU A 104 -9.77 10.89 -24.79
N PRO A 105 -9.51 9.80 -25.53
CA PRO A 105 -10.47 8.71 -25.65
C PRO A 105 -10.86 8.18 -24.27
N THR A 106 -12.13 7.84 -24.06
CA THR A 106 -12.47 6.99 -22.91
C THR A 106 -11.80 5.63 -23.06
N GLU A 107 -11.65 4.92 -21.96
CA GLU A 107 -11.05 3.60 -21.93
C GLU A 107 -11.80 2.63 -22.85
N ALA A 108 -13.13 2.73 -22.87
CA ALA A 108 -13.99 1.97 -23.78
C ALA A 108 -13.84 2.40 -25.24
N GLN A 109 -13.78 3.70 -25.54
CA GLN A 109 -13.51 4.17 -26.90
C GLN A 109 -12.15 3.68 -27.38
N TRP A 110 -11.11 3.79 -26.56
CA TRP A 110 -9.77 3.33 -26.88
C TRP A 110 -9.75 1.83 -27.17
N GLU A 111 -10.33 1.00 -26.30
CA GLU A 111 -10.34 -0.45 -26.49
C GLU A 111 -11.18 -0.86 -27.70
N TYR A 112 -12.32 -0.20 -27.94
CA TYR A 112 -13.13 -0.43 -29.13
C TYR A 112 -12.34 -0.13 -30.41
N ALA A 113 -11.65 1.01 -30.47
CA ALA A 113 -10.79 1.37 -31.58
C ALA A 113 -9.60 0.39 -31.73
N ALA A 114 -9.00 -0.07 -30.62
CA ALA A 114 -7.88 -1.01 -30.62
C ALA A 114 -8.25 -2.33 -31.27
N ARG A 115 -9.41 -2.88 -30.90
CA ARG A 115 -9.92 -4.17 -31.41
C ARG A 115 -10.27 -4.13 -32.89
N HIS A 116 -10.53 -2.95 -33.46
CA HIS A 116 -10.86 -2.76 -34.87
C HIS A 116 -9.79 -1.98 -35.64
N SER A 117 -8.60 -1.80 -35.05
CA SER A 117 -7.56 -0.90 -35.57
C SER A 117 -7.11 -1.22 -37.00
N GLY A 118 -6.97 -2.51 -37.32
CA GLY A 118 -6.62 -2.97 -38.67
C GLY A 118 -7.70 -2.67 -39.72
N GLU A 119 -8.98 -2.73 -39.34
CA GLU A 119 -10.12 -2.41 -40.23
C GLU A 119 -10.27 -0.89 -40.41
N LEU A 120 -10.03 -0.14 -39.34
CA LEU A 120 -10.16 1.32 -39.29
C LEU A 120 -8.92 2.05 -39.82
N SER A 121 -7.84 1.33 -40.14
CA SER A 121 -6.54 1.90 -40.55
C SER A 121 -6.03 2.92 -39.54
N ILE A 122 -6.08 2.56 -38.24
CA ILE A 122 -5.50 3.35 -37.16
C ILE A 122 -4.03 2.97 -37.00
N ASP A 123 -3.15 3.96 -37.10
CA ASP A 123 -1.72 3.76 -37.03
C ASP A 123 -1.23 3.79 -35.58
N ARG A 124 -0.18 3.00 -35.31
CA ARG A 124 0.48 2.89 -34.00
C ARG A 124 -0.42 2.50 -32.82
N MET A 125 -1.66 2.09 -33.09
CA MET A 125 -2.53 1.55 -32.05
C MET A 125 -1.89 0.28 -31.50
N CYS A 126 -1.76 0.19 -30.17
CA CYS A 126 -1.09 -0.92 -29.50
C CYS A 126 0.39 -1.11 -29.88
N ASP A 127 1.11 -0.06 -30.30
CA ASP A 127 2.58 -0.12 -30.48
C ASP A 127 3.23 -0.41 -29.11
N PRO A 128 4.08 -1.46 -28.98
CA PRO A 128 4.68 -1.84 -27.70
C PRO A 128 5.64 -0.80 -27.11
N HIS A 129 5.93 0.29 -27.83
CA HIS A 129 6.74 1.41 -27.36
C HIS A 129 5.89 2.61 -26.91
N ILE A 130 4.59 2.65 -27.20
CA ILE A 130 3.72 3.78 -26.87
C ILE A 130 2.50 3.29 -26.09
N ARG A 131 2.33 3.81 -24.88
CA ARG A 131 1.08 3.72 -24.12
C ARG A 131 0.36 5.05 -24.21
N GLU A 132 -0.92 5.05 -23.93
CA GLU A 132 -1.74 6.24 -24.11
C GLU A 132 -2.64 6.50 -22.91
N TRP A 133 -2.63 7.76 -22.47
CA TRP A 133 -3.59 8.25 -21.50
C TRP A 133 -5.02 8.15 -22.04
N CYS A 134 -5.91 7.60 -21.21
CA CYS A 134 -7.35 7.60 -21.44
C CYS A 134 -8.02 8.61 -20.50
N TYR A 135 -9.21 9.07 -20.88
CA TYR A 135 -10.01 10.02 -20.11
C TYR A 135 -10.24 9.58 -18.67
N ASP A 136 -10.50 8.29 -18.46
CA ASP A 136 -11.06 7.70 -17.25
C ASP A 136 -10.13 7.81 -16.03
N PHE A 137 -10.72 8.15 -14.87
CA PHE A 137 -10.11 7.74 -13.61
C PHE A 137 -10.23 6.22 -13.45
N TYR A 138 -9.22 5.62 -12.84
CA TYR A 138 -9.15 4.18 -12.65
C TYR A 138 -10.21 3.71 -11.65
N ALA A 139 -10.99 2.71 -12.06
CA ALA A 139 -11.92 1.97 -11.21
C ALA A 139 -12.06 0.52 -11.71
N PRO A 140 -12.35 -0.45 -10.82
CA PRO A 140 -12.69 -1.81 -11.23
C PRO A 140 -13.90 -1.83 -12.17
N TYR A 141 -13.94 -2.79 -13.10
CA TYR A 141 -15.08 -2.94 -14.01
C TYR A 141 -16.34 -3.43 -13.29
N GLY A 142 -17.49 -2.96 -13.79
CA GLY A 142 -18.78 -3.55 -13.48
C GLY A 142 -18.99 -4.89 -14.20
N GLU A 143 -19.88 -5.73 -13.68
CA GLU A 143 -20.29 -6.99 -14.33
C GLU A 143 -21.39 -6.78 -15.38
N GLU A 144 -22.10 -5.66 -15.29
CA GLU A 144 -23.29 -5.37 -16.09
C GLU A 144 -22.92 -4.82 -17.47
N LYS A 145 -23.91 -4.82 -18.37
CA LYS A 145 -23.77 -4.10 -19.64
C LYS A 145 -23.68 -2.60 -19.38
N GLU A 146 -22.67 -1.96 -19.95
CA GLU A 146 -22.48 -0.51 -19.83
C GLU A 146 -22.70 0.21 -21.18
N LYS A 147 -23.09 1.48 -21.11
CA LYS A 147 -23.28 2.36 -22.26
C LYS A 147 -22.36 3.56 -22.11
N ASP A 148 -21.48 3.75 -23.10
CA ASP A 148 -20.48 4.82 -23.14
C ASP A 148 -19.72 5.05 -21.80
N PRO A 149 -19.11 4.00 -21.20
CA PRO A 149 -18.44 4.17 -19.91
C PRO A 149 -17.21 5.10 -20.01
N ALA A 150 -16.99 5.89 -18.95
CA ALA A 150 -15.99 6.97 -18.89
C ALA A 150 -15.38 7.15 -17.48
N GLY A 151 -15.39 6.11 -16.64
CA GLY A 151 -14.80 6.11 -15.29
C GLY A 151 -15.43 7.13 -14.31
N PRO A 152 -15.10 7.07 -13.01
CA PRO A 152 -15.60 8.04 -12.03
C PRO A 152 -15.10 9.46 -12.31
N GLY A 153 -15.77 10.45 -11.71
CA GLY A 153 -15.44 11.87 -11.90
C GLY A 153 -14.18 12.35 -11.16
N ASP A 154 -13.70 11.57 -10.19
CA ASP A 154 -12.50 11.81 -9.40
C ASP A 154 -11.74 10.50 -9.15
N GLY A 155 -10.54 10.60 -8.57
CA GLY A 155 -9.71 9.44 -8.25
C GLY A 155 -8.24 9.80 -8.13
N MET A 156 -7.43 8.84 -7.69
CA MET A 156 -5.98 9.05 -7.52
C MET A 156 -5.17 8.71 -8.78
N LEU A 157 -5.73 7.91 -9.69
CA LEU A 157 -5.03 7.32 -10.81
C LEU A 157 -5.86 7.45 -12.08
N ARG A 158 -5.22 7.73 -13.22
CA ARG A 158 -5.84 7.76 -14.55
C ARG A 158 -5.48 6.50 -15.32
N CYS A 159 -6.41 6.06 -16.15
CA CYS A 159 -6.22 4.89 -17.00
C CYS A 159 -5.16 5.16 -18.08
N VAL A 160 -4.29 4.17 -18.27
CA VAL A 160 -3.31 4.11 -19.35
C VAL A 160 -3.58 2.83 -20.13
N ARG A 161 -3.60 2.90 -21.47
CA ARG A 161 -3.82 1.75 -22.35
C ARG A 161 -2.63 1.48 -23.27
N GLY A 162 -2.52 0.25 -23.77
CA GLY A 162 -1.38 -0.22 -24.57
C GLY A 162 -0.49 -1.25 -23.87
N GLY A 163 -0.99 -1.87 -22.80
CA GLY A 163 -0.28 -2.89 -22.02
C GLY A 163 0.56 -2.33 -20.86
N PHE A 164 1.23 -3.24 -20.14
CA PHE A 164 2.03 -2.98 -18.95
C PHE A 164 3.13 -1.95 -19.18
N LEU A 165 3.41 -1.17 -18.13
CA LEU A 165 4.49 -0.19 -18.06
C LEU A 165 5.76 -0.82 -17.50
N ASP A 166 5.62 -1.67 -16.48
CA ASP A 166 6.72 -2.43 -15.91
C ASP A 166 7.09 -3.62 -16.79
N ARG A 167 8.38 -3.76 -17.12
CA ARG A 167 8.93 -4.89 -17.90
C ARG A 167 8.01 -5.27 -19.08
N PRO A 168 7.73 -4.33 -19.99
CA PRO A 168 6.79 -4.57 -21.08
C PRO A 168 7.23 -5.73 -21.99
N ASP A 169 8.53 -5.98 -22.08
CA ASP A 169 9.12 -7.15 -22.74
C ASP A 169 8.63 -8.49 -22.18
N ARG A 170 8.31 -8.53 -20.88
CA ARG A 170 7.83 -9.71 -20.17
C ARG A 170 6.31 -9.87 -20.30
N TYR A 171 5.56 -8.78 -20.17
CA TYR A 171 4.11 -8.81 -19.97
C TYR A 171 3.26 -8.45 -21.20
N ASN A 172 3.81 -7.77 -22.21
CA ASN A 172 3.01 -7.32 -23.34
C ASN A 172 3.20 -8.27 -24.54
N GLN A 173 2.59 -9.45 -24.49
CA GLN A 173 2.59 -10.41 -25.58
C GLN A 173 1.29 -10.36 -26.41
N TYR A 174 1.43 -10.32 -27.73
CA TYR A 174 0.28 -10.40 -28.64
C TYR A 174 -0.38 -11.79 -28.55
N PRO A 175 -1.73 -11.94 -28.64
CA PRO A 175 -2.73 -10.98 -29.13
C PRO A 175 -3.55 -10.22 -28.07
N THR A 176 -3.59 -10.65 -26.82
CA THR A 176 -4.51 -10.11 -25.81
C THR A 176 -3.90 -9.01 -24.95
N ASP A 177 -2.59 -9.06 -24.76
CA ASP A 177 -1.92 -8.20 -23.79
C ASP A 177 -1.74 -6.74 -24.20
N PRO A 178 -1.70 -6.37 -25.51
CA PRO A 178 -1.65 -4.97 -25.91
C PRO A 178 -2.90 -4.18 -25.52
N TRP A 179 -3.99 -4.87 -25.18
CA TRP A 179 -5.24 -4.24 -24.73
C TRP A 179 -5.28 -4.05 -23.22
N TYR A 180 -4.32 -4.57 -22.43
CA TYR A 180 -4.38 -4.40 -20.98
C TYR A 180 -4.33 -2.91 -20.59
N ARG A 181 -5.03 -2.64 -19.49
CA ARG A 181 -5.03 -1.34 -18.82
C ARG A 181 -3.95 -1.31 -17.75
N CYS A 182 -3.42 -0.14 -17.55
CA CYS A 182 -2.59 0.24 -16.41
C CYS A 182 -3.17 1.51 -15.80
N ALA A 183 -2.59 1.95 -14.68
CA ALA A 183 -2.96 3.21 -14.10
C ALA A 183 -1.74 3.93 -13.51
N LEU A 184 -1.72 5.24 -13.64
CA LEU A 184 -0.69 6.09 -13.02
C LEU A 184 -1.33 7.38 -12.48
N PRO A 185 -0.70 8.06 -11.51
CA PRO A 185 -1.14 9.37 -11.06
C PRO A 185 -1.16 10.39 -12.21
N PRO A 186 -2.14 11.30 -12.24
CA PRO A 186 -2.32 12.24 -13.36
C PRO A 186 -1.14 13.19 -13.56
N ASP A 187 -0.36 13.46 -12.51
CA ASP A 187 0.81 14.33 -12.51
C ASP A 187 2.14 13.58 -12.68
N TYR A 188 2.12 12.27 -12.96
CA TYR A 188 3.34 11.52 -13.22
C TYR A 188 3.98 12.01 -14.54
N ARG A 189 5.16 12.61 -14.43
CA ARG A 189 5.99 13.10 -15.54
C ARG A 189 7.37 13.51 -15.00
N HIS A 190 8.30 13.81 -15.89
CA HIS A 190 9.58 14.39 -15.53
C HIS A 190 9.45 15.89 -15.18
N LYS A 191 10.22 16.32 -14.16
CA LYS A 191 10.30 17.73 -13.74
C LYS A 191 11.50 18.38 -14.43
N LYS A 192 11.27 19.45 -15.18
CA LYS A 192 12.33 20.17 -15.91
C LYS A 192 13.42 20.74 -14.98
N GLU A 193 13.05 20.97 -13.71
CA GLU A 193 13.95 21.43 -12.67
C GLU A 193 15.00 20.37 -12.28
N ASP A 194 14.71 19.09 -12.53
CA ASP A 194 15.65 17.98 -12.31
C ASP A 194 16.52 17.77 -13.55
N THR A 195 17.60 18.53 -13.65
CA THR A 195 18.54 18.45 -14.77
C THR A 195 19.56 17.32 -14.64
N GLU A 196 19.59 16.62 -13.52
CA GLU A 196 20.63 15.64 -13.16
C GLU A 196 20.13 14.20 -13.26
N ASN A 197 18.81 13.98 -13.27
CA ASN A 197 18.20 12.67 -13.22
C ASN A 197 17.08 12.52 -14.27
N PRO A 198 16.83 11.31 -14.79
CA PRO A 198 15.76 11.07 -15.77
C PRO A 198 14.38 10.85 -15.14
N PHE A 199 14.20 11.09 -13.83
CA PHE A 199 13.02 10.62 -13.09
C PHE A 199 11.71 11.14 -13.66
N GLY A 200 10.74 10.24 -13.78
CA GLY A 200 9.42 10.54 -14.34
C GLY A 200 9.36 10.51 -15.86
N ARG A 201 10.44 10.19 -16.59
CA ARG A 201 10.37 9.91 -18.04
C ARG A 201 9.70 8.56 -18.28
N HIS A 202 8.77 8.47 -19.22
CA HIS A 202 7.96 7.27 -19.44
C HIS A 202 7.42 7.16 -20.88
N PRO A 203 7.11 5.95 -21.37
CA PRO A 203 6.68 5.72 -22.75
C PRO A 203 5.18 6.01 -22.97
N ILE A 204 4.62 7.02 -22.30
CA ILE A 204 3.18 7.35 -22.36
C ILE A 204 3.01 8.66 -23.10
N GLY A 205 2.25 8.59 -24.19
CA GLY A 205 1.74 9.73 -24.95
C GLY A 205 0.22 9.77 -24.88
N PHE A 206 -0.41 10.30 -25.92
CA PHE A 206 -1.86 10.26 -26.07
C PHE A 206 -2.28 10.44 -27.52
N ARG A 207 -3.53 10.08 -27.80
CA ARG A 207 -4.25 10.44 -29.02
C ARG A 207 -5.54 11.18 -28.65
N VAL A 208 -6.14 11.83 -29.64
CA VAL A 208 -7.29 12.71 -29.43
C VAL A 208 -8.52 12.13 -30.10
N VAL A 209 -9.67 12.24 -29.44
CA VAL A 209 -11.00 11.99 -29.99
C VAL A 209 -11.71 13.31 -30.26
N CYS A 210 -12.49 13.36 -31.35
CA CYS A 210 -13.43 14.43 -31.68
C CYS A 210 -14.84 13.85 -31.72
N GLY A 211 -15.76 14.41 -30.93
CA GLY A 211 -17.12 13.88 -30.85
C GLY A 211 -17.90 14.39 -29.64
N PRO A 212 -18.97 13.67 -29.27
CA PRO A 212 -19.73 13.90 -28.05
C PRO A 212 -18.82 13.75 -26.83
N GLU A 213 -18.88 14.70 -25.91
CA GLU A 213 -18.03 14.67 -24.72
C GLU A 213 -18.43 13.53 -23.78
N PRO A 214 -17.46 12.77 -23.25
CA PRO A 214 -17.73 11.71 -22.31
C PRO A 214 -18.27 12.29 -21.00
N LYS A 215 -19.18 11.56 -20.38
CA LYS A 215 -19.74 11.91 -19.07
C LYS A 215 -19.19 10.92 -18.06
N PRO A 216 -18.42 11.37 -17.04
CA PRO A 216 -17.96 10.48 -16.00
C PRO A 216 -19.12 9.63 -15.45
N CYS A 217 -18.89 8.33 -15.36
CA CYS A 217 -19.85 7.36 -14.88
C CYS A 217 -19.14 6.35 -13.97
N GLY A 218 -19.83 5.95 -12.91
CA GLY A 218 -19.22 5.13 -11.86
C GLY A 218 -18.94 5.94 -10.60
N LYS A 219 -18.42 5.26 -9.58
CA LYS A 219 -18.22 5.83 -8.24
C LYS A 219 -16.81 5.52 -7.80
N THR A 220 -16.13 6.54 -7.28
CA THR A 220 -14.89 6.35 -6.56
C THR A 220 -15.21 5.64 -5.26
N ALA A 221 -14.77 4.38 -5.15
CA ALA A 221 -14.88 3.66 -3.90
C ALA A 221 -13.94 4.32 -2.88
N PRO A 222 -14.42 4.64 -1.67
CA PRO A 222 -13.53 5.14 -0.63
C PRO A 222 -12.51 4.07 -0.27
N LEU A 223 -11.30 4.49 0.10
CA LEU A 223 -10.29 3.58 0.63
C LEU A 223 -10.80 3.02 1.95
N PHE A 224 -10.86 1.68 2.08
CA PHE A 224 -11.47 1.06 3.26
C PHE A 224 -10.81 1.49 4.57
N LEU A 225 -9.48 1.65 4.56
CA LEU A 225 -8.71 2.11 5.72
C LEU A 225 -8.93 3.60 6.09
N SER A 226 -9.63 4.33 5.24
CA SER A 226 -10.05 5.72 5.42
C SER A 226 -11.53 5.86 5.77
N LEU A 227 -12.25 4.75 5.91
CA LEU A 227 -13.68 4.77 6.21
C LEU A 227 -13.94 5.03 7.70
N GLY A 228 -14.80 5.99 7.99
CA GLY A 228 -15.29 6.28 9.35
C GLY A 228 -14.18 6.64 10.33
N VAL A 229 -13.41 7.69 10.08
CA VAL A 229 -12.28 8.08 10.94
C VAL A 229 -12.70 9.08 12.00
N ARG A 230 -12.30 8.82 13.25
CA ARG A 230 -12.53 9.73 14.39
C ARG A 230 -11.42 10.76 14.45
N GLN A 231 -11.78 12.02 14.61
CA GLN A 231 -10.84 13.14 14.66
C GLN A 231 -10.64 13.65 16.10
N GLN A 232 -11.63 13.48 16.97
CA GLN A 232 -11.66 14.09 18.31
C GLN A 232 -11.51 13.02 19.38
N THR A 233 -10.27 12.62 19.65
CA THR A 233 -9.94 11.53 20.59
C THR A 233 -9.02 11.98 21.73
N GLU A 234 -8.74 13.27 21.85
CA GLU A 234 -7.82 13.87 22.84
C GLU A 234 -8.12 13.44 24.28
N GLU A 235 -9.41 13.23 24.59
CA GLU A 235 -9.86 12.84 25.93
C GLU A 235 -9.37 11.45 26.35
N PHE A 236 -9.15 10.55 25.40
CA PHE A 236 -8.91 9.14 25.71
C PHE A 236 -7.78 8.47 24.91
N ARG A 237 -7.20 9.11 23.89
CA ARG A 237 -6.13 8.52 23.06
C ARG A 237 -4.86 8.17 23.82
N CYS A 238 -4.65 8.79 24.98
CA CYS A 238 -3.52 8.51 25.87
C CYS A 238 -3.89 7.50 26.99
N ALA A 239 -5.13 7.00 27.03
CA ALA A 239 -5.55 6.02 28.03
C ALA A 239 -5.04 4.63 27.68
N GLY A 240 -3.95 4.24 28.34
CA GLY A 240 -3.28 2.95 28.16
C GLY A 240 -3.15 2.16 29.47
N PRO A 241 -2.56 0.95 29.38
CA PRO A 241 -2.21 0.18 30.56
C PRO A 241 -1.30 0.93 31.52
N CYS A 242 -1.43 0.66 32.82
CA CYS A 242 -0.59 1.28 33.85
C CYS A 242 0.91 1.18 33.51
N SER A 243 1.60 2.31 33.44
CA SER A 243 3.02 2.39 33.06
C SER A 243 3.96 1.63 33.99
N GLU A 244 3.53 1.39 35.23
CA GLU A 244 4.31 0.70 36.28
C GLU A 244 4.05 -0.81 36.34
N LYS A 245 3.08 -1.32 35.57
CA LYS A 245 2.73 -2.73 35.55
C LYS A 245 3.04 -3.34 34.19
N PRO A 246 3.75 -4.49 34.12
CA PRO A 246 4.01 -5.16 32.86
C PRO A 246 2.72 -5.42 32.07
N TYR A 247 2.72 -4.98 30.81
CA TYR A 247 1.66 -5.26 29.84
C TYR A 247 2.29 -5.87 28.58
N TYR A 248 1.68 -6.95 28.08
CA TYR A 248 2.06 -7.58 26.81
C TYR A 248 0.82 -8.17 26.13
N ARG A 249 0.77 -8.04 24.80
CA ARG A 249 -0.34 -8.53 23.98
C ARG A 249 0.15 -8.99 22.61
N LYS A 250 -0.42 -10.10 22.14
CA LYS A 250 -0.25 -10.66 20.79
C LYS A 250 -1.56 -10.58 20.02
N ARG A 251 -1.52 -10.19 18.75
CA ARG A 251 -2.70 -10.17 17.86
C ARG A 251 -2.32 -10.66 16.46
N PHE A 252 -3.24 -11.39 15.82
CA PHE A 252 -3.17 -11.61 14.37
C PHE A 252 -3.53 -10.32 13.66
N LEU A 253 -2.70 -9.93 12.68
CA LEU A 253 -2.83 -8.68 11.96
C LEU A 253 -3.80 -8.81 10.77
N PHE A 254 -3.55 -9.79 9.89
CA PHE A 254 -4.46 -10.18 8.81
C PHE A 254 -5.14 -11.50 9.18
N PRO A 255 -6.37 -11.75 8.67
CA PRO A 255 -6.97 -13.07 8.75
C PRO A 255 -6.27 -14.04 7.78
N VAL A 256 -6.53 -15.34 7.96
CA VAL A 256 -6.06 -16.42 7.08
C VAL A 256 -7.29 -17.14 6.55
N PRO A 257 -7.67 -16.96 5.27
CA PRO A 257 -7.16 -16.00 4.28
C PRO A 257 -7.41 -14.52 4.65
N PRO A 258 -6.71 -13.52 4.06
CA PRO A 258 -5.93 -13.62 2.83
C PRO A 258 -4.45 -13.91 3.03
N ASP A 259 -3.94 -13.96 4.26
CA ASP A 259 -2.52 -14.24 4.46
C ASP A 259 -2.17 -15.71 4.28
N ASN A 260 -1.03 -15.98 3.63
CA ASN A 260 -0.48 -17.32 3.39
C ASN A 260 -1.40 -18.27 2.60
N CYS A 261 -2.37 -17.76 1.85
CA CYS A 261 -3.38 -18.56 1.16
C CYS A 261 -3.21 -18.57 -0.37
N THR A 262 -3.74 -19.59 -1.03
CA THR A 262 -3.78 -19.64 -2.51
C THR A 262 -4.81 -18.66 -3.07
N ALA A 263 -4.78 -18.43 -4.40
CA ALA A 263 -5.76 -17.60 -5.07
C ALA A 263 -7.19 -18.09 -4.82
N GLU A 264 -7.37 -19.41 -4.87
CA GLU A 264 -8.65 -20.09 -4.70
C GLU A 264 -9.17 -19.93 -3.27
N GLU A 265 -8.30 -20.12 -2.27
CA GLU A 265 -8.63 -19.90 -0.86
C GLU A 265 -9.04 -18.44 -0.59
N ILE A 266 -8.28 -17.47 -1.13
CA ILE A 266 -8.55 -16.04 -0.99
C ILE A 266 -9.91 -15.67 -1.60
N ASN A 267 -10.18 -16.12 -2.83
CA ASN A 267 -11.42 -15.86 -3.54
C ASN A 267 -12.62 -16.53 -2.85
N ALA A 268 -12.47 -17.78 -2.40
CA ALA A 268 -13.52 -18.51 -1.68
C ALA A 268 -13.86 -17.86 -0.32
N ALA A 269 -12.88 -17.24 0.34
CA ALA A 269 -13.07 -16.48 1.57
C ALA A 269 -13.68 -15.08 1.37
N GLY A 270 -13.91 -14.64 0.13
CA GLY A 270 -14.54 -13.36 -0.18
C GLY A 270 -13.60 -12.15 -0.18
N PHE A 271 -12.29 -12.36 -0.32
CA PHE A 271 -11.35 -11.25 -0.53
C PHE A 271 -11.17 -10.95 -2.03
N SER A 272 -10.76 -9.72 -2.34
CA SER A 272 -10.43 -9.34 -3.72
C SER A 272 -9.34 -10.25 -4.29
N SER A 273 -9.43 -10.59 -5.58
CA SER A 273 -8.40 -11.36 -6.29
C SER A 273 -7.06 -10.63 -6.36
N SER A 274 -7.01 -9.33 -6.12
CA SER A 274 -5.78 -8.55 -5.96
C SER A 274 -5.01 -8.91 -4.67
N PHE A 275 -5.66 -9.53 -3.67
CA PHE A 275 -4.95 -10.19 -2.58
C PHE A 275 -4.27 -11.45 -3.14
N ARG A 276 -2.97 -11.56 -2.90
CA ARG A 276 -2.14 -12.67 -3.34
C ARG A 276 -1.54 -13.39 -2.13
N HIS A 277 -0.80 -14.47 -2.36
CA HIS A 277 -0.32 -15.29 -1.24
C HIS A 277 0.81 -14.66 -0.41
N HIS A 278 1.54 -13.64 -0.90
CA HIS A 278 2.71 -13.07 -0.22
C HIS A 278 2.52 -11.59 0.13
N HIS A 279 2.22 -11.34 1.40
CA HIS A 279 2.17 -10.00 1.99
C HIS A 279 3.51 -9.69 2.68
N HIS A 280 4.25 -8.70 2.18
CA HIS A 280 5.60 -8.39 2.67
C HIS A 280 5.99 -6.91 2.63
N SER A 281 7.08 -6.58 3.35
CA SER A 281 7.57 -5.23 3.67
C SER A 281 6.52 -4.30 4.29
N PRO A 282 6.31 -4.38 5.62
CA PRO A 282 5.28 -3.60 6.28
C PRO A 282 5.66 -2.12 6.36
N GLY A 283 4.68 -1.27 6.08
CA GLY A 283 4.61 0.13 6.48
C GLY A 283 3.64 0.28 7.65
N PHE A 284 4.01 1.04 8.67
CA PHE A 284 3.26 1.13 9.92
C PHE A 284 3.48 2.45 10.64
N THR A 285 2.40 3.05 11.15
CA THR A 285 2.46 4.26 11.99
C THR A 285 1.35 4.29 13.03
N ALA A 286 1.55 5.08 14.08
CA ALA A 286 0.49 5.53 14.99
C ALA A 286 -0.01 6.90 14.50
N ALA A 287 -1.31 7.02 14.28
CA ALA A 287 -1.95 8.27 13.90
C ALA A 287 -2.12 9.19 15.13
N PRO A 288 -2.22 10.52 14.95
CA PRO A 288 -2.44 11.46 16.06
C PRO A 288 -3.68 11.19 16.90
N ASN A 289 -4.72 10.59 16.33
CA ASN A 289 -5.94 10.19 17.05
C ASN A 289 -5.78 8.90 17.89
N GLY A 290 -4.61 8.24 17.86
CA GLY A 290 -4.34 6.99 18.56
C GLY A 290 -4.66 5.73 17.76
N ASP A 291 -5.19 5.84 16.55
CA ASP A 291 -5.33 4.69 15.64
C ASP A 291 -3.95 4.21 15.17
N LEU A 292 -3.88 2.96 14.74
CA LEU A 292 -2.70 2.42 14.06
C LEU A 292 -3.04 2.12 12.60
N LEU A 293 -2.15 2.51 11.70
CA LEU A 293 -2.29 2.27 10.26
C LEU A 293 -1.23 1.29 9.78
N TYR A 294 -1.65 0.31 8.97
CA TYR A 294 -0.78 -0.71 8.42
C TYR A 294 -0.98 -0.83 6.91
N SER A 295 0.13 -0.94 6.17
CA SER A 295 0.15 -1.24 4.74
C SER A 295 1.27 -2.23 4.42
N VAL A 296 1.04 -3.04 3.40
CA VAL A 296 1.96 -4.09 2.94
C VAL A 296 1.74 -4.30 1.45
N TYR A 297 2.77 -4.68 0.69
CA TYR A 297 2.52 -5.11 -0.69
C TYR A 297 2.05 -6.56 -0.71
N SER A 298 1.12 -6.85 -1.61
CA SER A 298 0.50 -8.17 -1.84
C SER A 298 0.92 -8.68 -3.22
N THR A 299 1.55 -9.85 -3.29
CA THR A 299 2.06 -10.40 -4.56
C THR A 299 2.17 -11.92 -4.62
N TYR A 300 2.32 -12.50 -5.82
CA TYR A 300 2.80 -13.88 -5.99
C TYR A 300 4.33 -13.92 -6.04
N HIS A 301 4.95 -13.00 -6.78
CA HIS A 301 6.40 -12.84 -6.81
C HIS A 301 6.76 -11.37 -6.59
N GLU A 302 7.73 -11.14 -5.72
CA GLU A 302 8.15 -9.82 -5.19
C GLU A 302 8.24 -8.70 -6.25
N TYR A 303 8.56 -9.02 -7.49
CA TYR A 303 8.78 -8.07 -8.58
C TYR A 303 7.79 -8.19 -9.75
N ASP A 304 6.59 -8.71 -9.52
CA ASP A 304 5.56 -8.76 -10.54
C ASP A 304 4.82 -7.42 -10.65
N ALA A 305 4.44 -7.03 -11.87
CA ALA A 305 3.75 -5.75 -12.16
C ALA A 305 2.30 -5.65 -11.63
N GLN A 306 1.89 -6.64 -10.85
CA GLN A 306 0.60 -6.73 -10.15
C GLN A 306 0.75 -6.72 -8.64
N SER A 307 1.98 -6.44 -8.16
CA SER A 307 2.19 -6.22 -6.74
C SER A 307 1.48 -4.93 -6.38
N GLY A 308 0.53 -5.01 -5.46
CA GLY A 308 -0.32 -3.88 -5.06
C GLY A 308 -0.30 -3.67 -3.56
N LEU A 309 -0.60 -2.45 -3.11
CA LEU A 309 -0.62 -2.14 -1.68
C LEU A 309 -1.99 -2.42 -1.08
N VAL A 310 -1.99 -3.23 -0.04
CA VAL A 310 -3.16 -3.54 0.80
C VAL A 310 -2.89 -3.02 2.21
N GLY A 311 -3.95 -2.81 3.00
CA GLY A 311 -3.81 -2.26 4.33
C GLY A 311 -5.03 -2.47 5.22
N CYS A 312 -4.87 -2.14 6.50
CA CYS A 312 -5.93 -2.13 7.49
C CYS A 312 -5.65 -1.11 8.60
N ARG A 313 -6.68 -0.82 9.40
CA ARG A 313 -6.62 0.09 10.54
C ARG A 313 -6.89 -0.68 11.85
N PHE A 314 -6.21 -0.29 12.91
CA PHE A 314 -6.55 -0.63 14.29
C PHE A 314 -7.10 0.63 14.96
N ARG A 315 -8.35 0.58 15.41
CA ARG A 315 -8.99 1.74 16.01
C ARG A 315 -8.64 1.86 17.48
N VAL A 316 -8.36 3.08 17.94
CA VAL A 316 -8.29 3.35 19.38
C VAL A 316 -9.58 2.89 20.05
N GLY A 317 -9.44 2.10 21.12
CA GLY A 317 -10.54 1.47 21.84
C GLY A 317 -11.05 0.14 21.29
N ALA A 318 -10.59 -0.33 20.13
CA ALA A 318 -10.84 -1.71 19.68
C ALA A 318 -9.79 -2.68 20.26
N ASP A 319 -10.09 -3.97 20.33
CA ASP A 319 -9.12 -5.02 20.70
C ASP A 319 -8.61 -5.84 19.51
N GLN A 320 -9.14 -5.61 18.30
CA GLN A 320 -8.78 -6.34 17.08
C GLN A 320 -8.60 -5.40 15.89
N TRP A 321 -7.68 -5.78 15.00
CA TRP A 321 -7.51 -5.12 13.70
C TRP A 321 -8.74 -5.32 12.81
N GLU A 322 -9.02 -4.33 11.96
CA GLU A 322 -9.98 -4.49 10.89
C GLU A 322 -9.54 -5.55 9.87
N TYR A 323 -10.49 -6.04 9.07
CA TYR A 323 -10.16 -6.89 7.92
C TYR A 323 -9.48 -6.03 6.85
N PRO A 324 -8.45 -6.55 6.16
CA PRO A 324 -7.71 -5.76 5.18
C PRO A 324 -8.53 -5.52 3.91
N ASP A 325 -8.14 -4.46 3.18
CA ASP A 325 -8.59 -4.19 1.81
C ASP A 325 -7.46 -3.61 0.96
N LEU A 326 -7.73 -3.43 -0.34
CA LEU A 326 -6.91 -2.63 -1.23
C LEU A 326 -6.79 -1.20 -0.70
N PHE A 327 -5.58 -0.65 -0.79
CA PHE A 327 -5.32 0.74 -0.43
C PHE A 327 -4.93 1.56 -1.67
N LEU A 328 -3.73 1.36 -2.20
CA LEU A 328 -3.26 1.99 -3.43
C LEU A 328 -2.66 0.92 -4.33
N ASN A 329 -3.16 0.80 -5.54
CA ASN A 329 -2.72 -0.21 -6.48
C ASN A 329 -2.81 0.31 -7.92
N PRO A 330 -1.90 1.20 -8.37
CA PRO A 330 -1.68 1.43 -9.78
C PRO A 330 -1.36 0.12 -10.51
N VAL A 331 -2.34 -0.34 -11.27
CA VAL A 331 -2.22 -1.57 -12.05
C VAL A 331 -1.14 -1.42 -13.11
N GLY A 332 -0.33 -2.47 -13.28
CA GLY A 332 0.68 -2.55 -14.34
C GLY A 332 2.02 -1.91 -13.98
N VAL A 333 2.17 -1.52 -12.71
CA VAL A 333 3.45 -1.18 -12.07
C VAL A 333 3.58 -1.94 -10.75
N ASN A 334 4.80 -2.28 -10.35
CA ASN A 334 5.10 -3.01 -9.14
C ASN A 334 5.09 -2.05 -7.95
N ASP A 335 3.98 -1.96 -7.22
CA ASP A 335 3.96 -1.20 -5.97
C ASP A 335 4.77 -1.91 -4.89
N HIS A 336 5.84 -1.26 -4.45
CA HIS A 336 6.83 -1.89 -3.59
C HIS A 336 7.13 -1.07 -2.35
N ALA A 337 7.53 -1.81 -1.29
CA ALA A 337 8.05 -1.27 -0.04
C ALA A 337 7.22 -0.10 0.54
N PRO A 338 5.94 -0.31 0.91
CA PRO A 338 5.16 0.74 1.54
C PRO A 338 5.79 1.14 2.89
N MET A 339 5.77 2.43 3.19
CA MET A 339 6.19 3.00 4.47
C MET A 339 5.18 4.01 4.94
N PHE A 340 4.83 3.96 6.24
CA PHE A 340 4.13 5.05 6.91
C PHE A 340 5.06 5.80 7.86
N TYR A 341 4.83 7.10 7.99
CA TYR A 341 5.44 7.96 8.97
C TYR A 341 4.45 9.02 9.43
N THR A 342 4.38 9.29 10.73
CA THR A 342 3.63 10.43 11.27
C THR A 342 4.64 11.46 11.72
N GLY A 343 4.60 12.65 11.11
CA GLY A 343 5.47 13.78 11.44
C GLY A 343 5.14 14.40 12.80
N SER A 344 6.04 15.23 13.29
CA SER A 344 5.89 15.95 14.56
C SER A 344 4.70 16.91 14.58
N ASP A 345 4.26 17.37 13.41
CA ASP A 345 3.05 18.19 13.19
C ASP A 345 1.75 17.37 13.13
N GLY A 346 1.85 16.04 13.16
CA GLY A 346 0.73 15.11 13.05
C GLY A 346 0.37 14.71 11.62
N THR A 347 1.04 15.24 10.59
CA THR A 347 0.81 14.81 9.21
C THR A 347 1.25 13.35 9.03
N ILE A 348 0.37 12.55 8.47
CA ILE A 348 0.66 11.15 8.14
C ILE A 348 1.11 11.08 6.69
N TYR A 349 2.30 10.56 6.46
CA TYR A 349 2.84 10.29 5.14
C TYR A 349 2.79 8.79 4.83
N HIS A 350 2.40 8.45 3.62
CA HIS A 350 2.53 7.11 3.05
C HIS A 350 3.42 7.16 1.82
N PHE A 351 4.51 6.40 1.83
CA PHE A 351 5.50 6.33 0.76
C PHE A 351 5.50 4.93 0.13
N TRP A 352 5.82 4.85 -1.15
CA TRP A 352 6.11 3.60 -1.87
C TRP A 352 7.02 3.87 -3.07
N GLY A 353 7.50 2.82 -3.72
CA GLY A 353 8.34 2.95 -4.92
C GLY A 353 7.96 1.94 -6.01
N TRP A 354 8.47 2.19 -7.23
CA TRP A 354 8.27 1.33 -8.40
C TRP A 354 9.60 0.81 -8.94
N PRO A 355 10.17 -0.26 -8.36
CA PRO A 355 11.53 -0.71 -8.66
C PRO A 355 11.70 -1.32 -10.06
N ARG A 356 10.62 -1.49 -10.82
CA ARG A 356 10.61 -2.10 -12.16
C ARG A 356 10.10 -1.18 -13.26
N LEU A 357 9.65 0.02 -12.91
CA LEU A 357 9.34 1.06 -13.87
C LEU A 357 10.63 1.78 -14.24
N GLU A 358 10.92 1.85 -15.54
CA GLU A 358 12.08 2.58 -16.03
C GLU A 358 11.98 4.07 -15.66
N ASN A 359 13.08 4.65 -15.18
CA ASN A 359 13.14 6.04 -14.74
C ASN A 359 12.10 6.41 -13.66
N ALA A 360 11.63 5.46 -12.86
CA ALA A 360 10.80 5.75 -11.70
C ALA A 360 11.48 6.74 -10.75
N TYR A 361 10.69 7.59 -10.10
CA TYR A 361 11.17 8.32 -8.94
C TYR A 361 11.69 7.34 -7.86
N PRO A 362 12.66 7.76 -7.02
CA PRO A 362 13.14 6.91 -5.91
C PRO A 362 12.03 6.47 -4.96
N PHE A 363 11.02 7.32 -4.79
CA PHE A 363 9.76 7.05 -4.10
C PHE A 363 8.73 8.08 -4.54
N GLN A 364 7.47 7.81 -4.22
CA GLN A 364 6.33 8.72 -4.32
C GLN A 364 5.56 8.67 -3.00
N TYR A 365 4.72 9.67 -2.75
CA TYR A 365 4.01 9.75 -1.47
C TYR A 365 2.67 10.46 -1.54
N ILE A 366 1.84 10.17 -0.55
CA ILE A 366 0.63 10.92 -0.22
C ILE A 366 0.70 11.33 1.24
N GLU A 367 -0.05 12.36 1.59
CA GLU A 367 -0.15 12.84 2.97
C GLU A 367 -1.61 12.97 3.42
N SER A 368 -1.83 12.83 4.72
CA SER A 368 -3.11 13.04 5.38
C SER A 368 -2.93 13.96 6.59
N HIS A 369 -3.84 14.91 6.73
CA HIS A 369 -3.89 15.88 7.82
C HIS A 369 -5.06 15.62 8.79
N ASP A 370 -5.75 14.50 8.60
CA ASP A 370 -6.99 14.13 9.28
C ASP A 370 -6.97 12.64 9.66
N ASN A 371 -5.85 12.17 10.20
CA ASN A 371 -5.72 10.80 10.74
C ASN A 371 -6.00 9.68 9.71
N GLY A 372 -5.68 9.94 8.44
CA GLY A 372 -5.84 9.01 7.33
C GLY A 372 -7.27 8.90 6.79
N GLU A 373 -8.14 9.89 7.01
CA GLU A 373 -9.50 9.93 6.44
C GLU A 373 -9.48 10.40 4.98
N THR A 374 -8.73 11.46 4.71
CA THR A 374 -8.48 11.95 3.36
C THR A 374 -6.99 11.98 3.09
N TRP A 375 -6.65 11.85 1.81
CA TRP A 375 -5.27 11.82 1.34
C TRP A 375 -5.10 12.81 0.19
N SER A 376 -3.91 13.42 0.11
CA SER A 376 -3.54 14.25 -1.03
C SER A 376 -3.50 13.45 -2.34
N GLU A 377 -3.45 14.15 -3.47
CA GLU A 377 -2.95 13.55 -4.71
C GLU A 377 -1.52 13.04 -4.53
N VAL A 378 -1.10 12.11 -5.39
CA VAL A 378 0.25 11.54 -5.35
C VAL A 378 1.28 12.60 -5.69
N LYS A 379 2.27 12.75 -4.81
CA LYS A 379 3.38 13.69 -4.94
C LYS A 379 4.66 12.95 -5.29
N PHE A 380 5.54 13.64 -6.03
CA PHE A 380 6.84 13.14 -6.47
C PHE A 380 7.96 14.05 -5.94
N PRO A 381 9.08 13.51 -5.44
CA PRO A 381 10.19 14.30 -4.96
C PRO A 381 10.88 15.05 -6.12
N LEU A 382 11.50 16.19 -5.83
CA LEU A 382 12.46 16.84 -6.73
C LEU A 382 13.87 16.66 -6.17
N PHE A 383 14.75 15.97 -6.89
CA PHE A 383 16.14 15.81 -6.47
C PHE A 383 16.99 16.98 -6.97
N THR A 384 17.81 17.54 -6.07
CA THR A 384 18.65 18.72 -6.36
C THR A 384 20.05 18.34 -6.84
N ASN A 385 20.39 17.06 -6.84
CA ASN A 385 21.65 16.52 -7.31
C ASN A 385 21.47 15.11 -7.93
N HIS A 386 22.53 14.62 -8.57
CA HIS A 386 22.52 13.33 -9.22
C HIS A 386 22.35 12.17 -8.22
N VAL A 387 21.44 11.25 -8.56
CA VAL A 387 21.14 10.02 -7.82
C VAL A 387 21.81 8.83 -8.51
N ASP A 388 22.73 8.20 -7.79
CA ASP A 388 23.50 7.05 -8.25
C ASP A 388 23.02 5.73 -7.62
N ASN A 389 23.09 4.64 -8.38
CA ASN A 389 22.83 3.27 -7.92
C ASN A 389 21.50 3.12 -7.14
N LEU A 390 20.43 3.69 -7.72
CA LEU A 390 19.09 3.71 -7.14
C LEU A 390 18.46 2.32 -7.07
N CYS A 391 17.86 2.00 -5.93
CA CYS A 391 16.79 1.03 -5.84
C CYS A 391 15.53 1.77 -5.36
N SER A 392 14.49 1.87 -6.20
CA SER A 392 13.23 2.59 -5.86
C SER A 392 12.39 1.81 -4.85
N GLN A 393 12.92 1.67 -3.64
CA GLN A 393 12.32 0.99 -2.50
C GLN A 393 12.56 1.87 -1.26
N PRO A 394 11.58 2.70 -0.84
CA PRO A 394 11.67 3.38 0.44
C PRO A 394 11.57 2.30 1.53
N VAL A 395 12.67 2.06 2.22
CA VAL A 395 12.72 1.15 3.36
C VAL A 395 11.90 1.77 4.49
N ASN A 396 11.34 0.97 5.40
CA ASN A 396 10.39 1.37 6.45
C ASN A 396 10.88 2.35 7.54
N SER A 397 11.96 3.08 7.29
CA SER A 397 12.60 3.99 8.23
C SER A 397 12.57 5.41 7.66
N CYS A 398 11.88 6.28 8.37
CA CYS A 398 11.90 7.72 8.19
C CYS A 398 12.26 8.35 9.53
N VAL A 399 13.10 9.37 9.51
CA VAL A 399 13.53 10.13 10.70
C VAL A 399 13.32 11.61 10.43
N GLU A 400 12.46 12.26 11.21
CA GLU A 400 12.44 13.71 11.34
C GLU A 400 13.36 14.07 12.51
N THR A 401 14.47 14.75 12.23
CA THR A 401 15.44 15.16 13.25
C THR A 401 14.98 16.41 13.97
N SER A 402 15.53 16.64 15.16
CA SER A 402 15.27 17.82 16.00
C SER A 402 15.51 19.17 15.31
N ASP A 403 16.33 19.19 14.25
CA ASP A 403 16.60 20.38 13.42
C ASP A 403 15.63 20.54 12.22
N GLY A 404 14.57 19.72 12.16
CA GLY A 404 13.54 19.73 11.12
C GLY A 404 13.95 19.08 9.80
N THR A 405 15.03 18.29 9.76
CA THR A 405 15.39 17.52 8.55
C THR A 405 14.63 16.21 8.51
N PHE A 406 14.01 15.91 7.37
CA PHE A 406 13.47 14.60 7.07
C PHE A 406 14.54 13.73 6.41
N TYR A 407 14.70 12.51 6.91
CA TYR A 407 15.53 11.48 6.30
C TYR A 407 14.67 10.28 5.93
N ILE A 408 14.70 9.87 4.66
CA ILE A 408 14.07 8.62 4.19
C ILE A 408 15.17 7.62 3.86
N VAL A 409 15.07 6.43 4.43
CA VAL A 409 15.96 5.34 4.06
C VAL A 409 15.48 4.69 2.78
N SER A 410 16.40 4.47 1.83
CA SER A 410 16.13 3.65 0.65
C SER A 410 17.31 2.73 0.37
N ASP A 411 17.04 1.59 -0.25
CA ASP A 411 18.13 0.70 -0.65
C ASP A 411 18.94 1.31 -1.79
N SER A 412 20.25 1.07 -1.75
CA SER A 412 21.17 1.50 -2.80
C SER A 412 22.16 0.37 -3.08
N ASP A 413 22.55 0.22 -4.33
CA ASP A 413 23.63 -0.70 -4.69
C ASP A 413 24.97 0.00 -4.45
N PHE A 414 25.80 -0.56 -3.56
CA PHE A 414 27.11 -0.01 -3.31
C PHE A 414 28.10 -0.56 -4.34
N ARG A 415 28.83 0.30 -5.05
CA ARG A 415 30.06 -0.13 -5.74
C ARG A 415 31.17 -0.20 -4.70
N ARG A 416 31.55 -1.40 -4.24
CA ARG A 416 32.88 -1.58 -3.64
C ARG A 416 33.60 -2.80 -4.19
N GLU A 417 34.81 -2.48 -4.65
CA GLU A 417 35.92 -3.35 -4.98
C GLU A 417 35.70 -4.22 -6.22
N THR A 418 36.43 -3.81 -7.26
CA THR A 418 36.91 -4.70 -8.28
C THR A 418 37.77 -5.76 -7.57
N ASP A 419 37.38 -7.02 -7.64
CA ASP A 419 38.26 -8.08 -7.17
C ASP A 419 39.52 -8.17 -8.05
N ASP A 420 40.49 -9.00 -7.64
CA ASP A 420 41.75 -9.22 -8.35
C ASP A 420 41.54 -9.77 -9.80
N THR A 421 40.31 -10.14 -10.17
CA THR A 421 39.93 -10.61 -11.51
C THR A 421 39.31 -9.54 -12.39
N GLY A 422 39.11 -8.32 -11.87
CA GLY A 422 38.46 -7.25 -12.62
C GLY A 422 36.93 -7.23 -12.45
N VAL A 423 36.35 -8.14 -11.64
CA VAL A 423 34.91 -8.25 -11.43
C VAL A 423 34.48 -7.37 -10.26
N GLN A 424 33.54 -6.47 -10.50
CA GLN A 424 32.98 -5.61 -9.46
C GLN A 424 31.90 -6.36 -8.68
N HIS A 425 32.04 -6.45 -7.36
CA HIS A 425 30.99 -6.97 -6.49
C HIS A 425 30.15 -5.81 -5.95
N LEU A 426 28.82 -5.94 -5.99
CA LEU A 426 27.93 -4.94 -5.38
C LEU A 426 27.81 -5.22 -3.88
N GLY A 427 28.21 -4.26 -3.04
CA GLY A 427 27.98 -4.29 -1.60
C GLY A 427 26.53 -3.91 -1.27
N ALA A 428 25.93 -4.57 -0.27
CA ALA A 428 24.59 -4.22 0.20
C ALA A 428 24.62 -2.96 1.08
N ALA A 429 23.94 -1.89 0.67
CA ALA A 429 23.85 -0.63 1.40
C ALA A 429 22.45 0.00 1.30
N SER A 430 22.23 1.04 2.08
CA SER A 430 21.12 1.98 1.94
C SER A 430 21.65 3.41 1.88
N VAL A 431 20.79 4.35 1.49
CA VAL A 431 21.02 5.79 1.49
C VAL A 431 19.98 6.46 2.39
N LEU A 432 20.37 7.59 3.00
CA LEU A 432 19.48 8.45 3.78
C LEU A 432 19.16 9.69 2.93
N TRP A 433 18.14 9.62 2.07
CA TRP A 433 17.67 10.81 1.33
C TRP A 433 17.27 11.88 2.34
N ARG A 434 17.70 13.14 2.16
CA ARG A 434 17.41 14.21 3.12
C ARG A 434 16.63 15.37 2.50
N SER A 435 15.74 15.96 3.29
CA SER A 435 14.92 17.11 2.89
C SER A 435 14.65 18.05 4.07
N LYS A 436 14.54 19.35 3.80
CA LYS A 436 14.13 20.37 4.79
C LYS A 436 12.69 20.85 4.60
N ASP A 437 12.05 20.53 3.48
CA ASP A 437 10.72 21.02 3.09
C ASP A 437 9.77 19.89 2.66
N GLY A 438 10.22 18.64 2.68
CA GLY A 438 9.48 17.45 2.20
C GLY A 438 9.30 17.38 0.67
N CYS A 439 9.75 18.39 -0.08
CA CYS A 439 9.51 18.56 -1.51
C CYS A 439 10.79 18.40 -2.33
N THR A 440 11.86 19.05 -1.88
CA THR A 440 13.21 18.99 -2.46
C THR A 440 14.09 18.05 -1.66
N TRP A 441 14.81 17.19 -2.35
CA TRP A 441 15.57 16.09 -1.77
C TRP A 441 17.00 16.07 -2.27
N GLU A 442 17.92 15.69 -1.39
CA GLU A 442 19.34 15.54 -1.70
C GLU A 442 19.75 14.06 -1.60
N ASN A 443 20.62 13.63 -2.51
CA ASN A 443 21.43 12.41 -2.41
C ASN A 443 22.72 12.71 -1.64
N PRO A 444 22.88 12.26 -0.39
CA PRO A 444 24.16 12.40 0.30
C PRO A 444 25.24 11.51 -0.34
N LYS A 445 26.51 11.90 -0.17
CA LYS A 445 27.65 11.17 -0.74
C LYS A 445 27.84 9.79 -0.14
N GLY A 446 27.53 9.63 1.15
CA GLY A 446 27.74 8.41 1.89
C GLY A 446 26.58 7.42 1.71
N LYS A 447 26.90 6.14 1.85
CA LYS A 447 25.92 5.05 1.98
C LYS A 447 26.13 4.34 3.30
N THR A 448 25.06 3.81 3.88
CA THR A 448 25.09 3.11 5.16
C THR A 448 25.78 1.75 5.03
N ALA A 449 26.15 1.15 6.17
CA ALA A 449 26.67 -0.21 6.19
C ALA A 449 25.49 -1.18 6.26
N GLY A 450 25.04 -1.72 5.12
CA GLY A 450 23.96 -2.71 5.04
C GLY A 450 22.70 -2.25 4.34
N ARG A 451 22.04 -3.19 3.66
CA ARG A 451 20.73 -2.98 3.01
C ARG A 451 19.59 -3.06 4.03
N HIS A 452 18.44 -2.46 3.73
CA HIS A 452 17.28 -2.39 4.62
C HIS A 452 17.64 -1.75 5.97
N THR A 453 18.44 -0.69 5.91
CA THR A 453 18.87 0.03 7.10
C THR A 453 17.66 0.60 7.85
N THR A 454 17.76 0.64 9.17
CA THR A 454 16.86 1.46 10.01
C THR A 454 17.68 2.49 10.77
N ALA A 455 17.13 3.68 10.97
CA ALA A 455 17.86 4.82 11.52
C ALA A 455 17.11 5.51 12.67
N VAL A 456 17.85 6.17 13.54
CA VAL A 456 17.33 6.98 14.65
C VAL A 456 18.29 8.15 14.95
N GLU A 457 17.75 9.27 15.41
CA GLU A 457 18.53 10.40 15.91
C GLU A 457 19.07 10.11 17.34
N LEU A 458 20.35 10.42 17.56
CA LEU A 458 21.03 10.41 18.85
C LEU A 458 20.87 11.76 19.56
N LYS A 459 21.05 11.81 20.88
CA LYS A 459 20.91 13.03 21.70
C LYS A 459 21.89 14.14 21.29
N ASP A 460 23.01 13.80 20.65
CA ASP A 460 23.97 14.77 20.10
C ASP A 460 23.60 15.27 18.69
N GLY A 461 22.45 14.87 18.14
CA GLY A 461 21.96 15.22 16.80
C GLY A 461 22.54 14.36 15.67
N SER A 462 23.44 13.41 15.97
CA SER A 462 23.93 12.46 14.97
C SER A 462 22.88 11.39 14.65
N LEU A 463 22.99 10.74 13.49
CA LEU A 463 22.12 9.64 13.11
C LEU A 463 22.85 8.30 13.26
N LEU A 464 22.24 7.37 14.00
CA LEU A 464 22.64 5.98 14.08
C LEU A 464 21.82 5.16 13.09
N ALA A 465 22.49 4.54 12.12
CA ALA A 465 21.93 3.60 11.16
C ALA A 465 22.37 2.17 11.48
N LEU A 466 21.43 1.25 11.60
CA LEU A 466 21.67 -0.19 11.77
C LEU A 466 21.42 -0.93 10.46
N GLY A 467 22.44 -1.60 9.94
CA GLY A 467 22.36 -2.37 8.70
C GLY A 467 21.56 -3.65 8.86
N GLY A 468 20.67 -3.95 7.91
CA GLY A 468 19.79 -5.11 8.02
C GLY A 468 20.33 -6.34 7.30
N LYS A 469 20.07 -6.41 6.00
CA LYS A 469 20.05 -7.65 5.21
C LYS A 469 21.40 -7.97 4.58
N ASN A 470 21.85 -9.22 4.80
CA ASN A 470 23.00 -9.84 4.14
C ASN A 470 24.32 -9.08 4.36
N THR A 471 24.48 -8.42 5.50
CA THR A 471 25.69 -7.70 5.88
C THR A 471 26.04 -7.96 7.33
N ASP A 472 27.32 -8.18 7.60
CA ASP A 472 27.83 -8.39 8.94
C ASP A 472 29.27 -7.88 9.09
N ILE A 473 29.66 -7.66 10.34
CA ILE A 473 31.05 -7.51 10.79
C ILE A 473 31.25 -8.59 11.85
N ASP A 474 32.04 -9.62 11.53
CA ASP A 474 32.29 -10.78 12.39
C ASP A 474 31.01 -11.54 12.85
N GLY A 475 29.98 -11.62 11.98
CA GLY A 475 28.70 -12.24 12.31
C GLY A 475 27.73 -11.35 13.12
N TYR A 476 28.09 -10.09 13.36
CA TYR A 476 27.24 -9.10 14.02
C TYR A 476 26.74 -8.05 13.02
N MET A 477 25.58 -7.48 13.33
CA MET A 477 24.98 -6.39 12.58
C MET A 477 25.91 -5.17 12.56
N PRO A 478 26.16 -4.55 11.40
CA PRO A 478 26.92 -3.32 11.33
C PRO A 478 26.09 -2.10 11.78
N ALA A 479 26.74 -1.16 12.45
CA ALA A 479 26.22 0.19 12.66
C ALA A 479 27.02 1.20 11.84
N ALA A 480 26.35 2.26 11.40
CA ALA A 480 26.94 3.39 10.70
C ALA A 480 26.41 4.69 11.34
N VAL A 481 27.30 5.52 11.89
CA VAL A 481 26.94 6.81 12.50
C VAL A 481 27.38 7.95 11.60
N THR A 482 26.49 8.88 11.31
CA THR A 482 26.78 10.11 10.55
C THR A 482 26.51 11.35 11.39
N LYS A 483 27.42 12.33 11.31
CA LYS A 483 27.30 13.67 11.94
C LYS A 483 27.10 14.79 10.93
N ASP A 484 27.12 14.46 9.64
CA ASP A 484 27.05 15.38 8.51
C ASP A 484 25.86 15.07 7.60
N GLY A 485 24.81 14.46 8.16
CA GLY A 485 23.57 14.20 7.45
C GLY A 485 23.71 13.21 6.29
N GLY A 486 24.60 12.23 6.44
CA GLY A 486 24.76 11.10 5.52
C GLY A 486 25.90 11.22 4.51
N ASP A 487 26.69 12.30 4.53
CA ASP A 487 27.82 12.47 3.60
C ASP A 487 29.03 11.58 3.97
N SER A 488 29.22 11.29 5.26
CA SER A 488 30.19 10.32 5.75
C SER A 488 29.67 9.49 6.92
N TYR A 489 30.24 8.30 7.10
CA TYR A 489 29.86 7.37 8.17
C TYR A 489 31.08 6.81 8.91
N GLN A 490 30.97 6.76 10.23
CA GLN A 490 31.80 5.89 11.07
C GLN A 490 31.10 4.55 11.22
N VAL A 491 31.70 3.49 10.69
CA VAL A 491 31.13 2.13 10.70
C VAL A 491 31.79 1.29 11.79
N TYR A 492 31.00 0.56 12.57
CA TYR A 492 31.51 -0.34 13.60
C TYR A 492 30.59 -1.55 13.82
N ARG A 493 31.16 -2.57 14.48
CA ARG A 493 30.46 -3.80 14.87
C ARG A 493 29.54 -3.54 16.07
N THR A 494 28.27 -3.91 15.98
CA THR A 494 27.35 -3.84 17.13
C THR A 494 27.43 -5.10 17.99
N CYS A 495 26.64 -5.14 19.08
CA CYS A 495 26.38 -6.36 19.85
C CYS A 495 25.24 -7.21 19.27
N PHE A 496 24.54 -6.76 18.23
CA PHE A 496 23.39 -7.46 17.66
C PHE A 496 23.84 -8.54 16.68
N PRO A 497 23.26 -9.75 16.71
CA PRO A 497 23.47 -10.74 15.66
C PRO A 497 23.14 -10.18 14.28
N ALA A 498 23.91 -10.57 13.27
CA ALA A 498 23.63 -10.22 11.89
C ALA A 498 22.29 -10.80 11.42
N MET A 499 21.69 -10.15 10.42
CA MET A 499 20.45 -10.59 9.79
C MET A 499 20.65 -10.95 8.32
N ASN A 500 19.79 -11.81 7.80
CA ASN A 500 19.83 -12.25 6.40
C ASN A 500 18.50 -11.97 5.69
N SER A 501 18.40 -12.39 4.44
CA SER A 501 17.19 -12.29 3.62
C SER A 501 15.99 -12.88 4.36
N GLY A 502 14.90 -12.11 4.40
CA GLY A 502 13.70 -12.45 5.15
C GLY A 502 13.64 -11.90 6.58
N GLN A 503 14.66 -11.16 7.01
CA GLN A 503 14.73 -10.46 8.29
C GLN A 503 15.07 -8.98 8.08
N ARG A 504 14.57 -8.11 8.95
CA ARG A 504 14.90 -6.67 8.98
C ARG A 504 14.89 -6.14 10.41
N PRO A 505 15.94 -5.41 10.86
CA PRO A 505 15.93 -4.77 12.16
C PRO A 505 14.87 -3.68 12.23
N CYS A 506 14.48 -3.29 13.44
CA CYS A 506 13.86 -2.00 13.67
C CYS A 506 14.41 -1.37 14.94
N ILE A 507 14.61 -0.04 14.90
CA ILE A 507 15.07 0.78 16.00
C ILE A 507 14.08 1.93 16.21
N LEU A 508 13.90 2.36 17.46
CA LEU A 508 13.07 3.50 17.83
C LEU A 508 13.64 4.19 19.08
N ARG A 509 13.55 5.52 19.13
CA ARG A 509 13.68 6.28 20.38
C ARG A 509 12.31 6.42 21.01
N LEU A 510 12.14 5.91 22.23
CA LEU A 510 10.90 6.03 23.00
C LEU A 510 10.77 7.44 23.59
N ALA A 511 9.55 7.80 24.01
CA ALA A 511 9.26 9.03 24.74
C ALA A 511 10.07 9.15 26.05
N SER A 512 10.46 8.04 26.68
CA SER A 512 11.38 8.02 27.83
C SER A 512 12.82 8.41 27.50
N GLY A 513 13.15 8.53 26.21
CA GLY A 513 14.50 8.79 25.70
C GLY A 513 15.34 7.53 25.48
N ARG A 514 14.85 6.35 25.88
CA ARG A 514 15.53 5.06 25.63
C ARG A 514 15.53 4.71 24.15
N LEU A 515 16.61 4.10 23.68
CA LEU A 515 16.62 3.41 22.39
C LEU A 515 16.13 1.99 22.58
N VAL A 516 15.33 1.51 21.64
CA VAL A 516 14.87 0.11 21.59
C VAL A 516 15.15 -0.46 20.21
N VAL A 517 15.61 -1.72 20.18
CA VAL A 517 15.87 -2.50 18.96
C VAL A 517 15.15 -3.83 19.05
N CYS A 518 14.49 -4.25 17.99
CA CYS A 518 13.99 -5.62 17.85
C CYS A 518 14.75 -6.34 16.74
N GLY A 519 15.07 -7.61 16.98
CA GLY A 519 15.79 -8.45 16.02
C GLY A 519 15.70 -9.95 16.32
N ASP A 520 16.44 -10.74 15.56
CA ASP A 520 16.52 -12.19 15.73
C ASP A 520 17.89 -12.64 16.21
N TRP A 521 17.94 -13.66 17.06
CA TRP A 521 19.19 -14.22 17.56
C TRP A 521 19.99 -14.96 16.49
N GLN A 522 19.31 -15.43 15.44
CA GLN A 522 19.85 -16.24 14.37
C GLN A 522 19.50 -15.65 13.01
N THR A 523 20.38 -15.84 12.04
CA THR A 523 20.09 -15.59 10.63
C THR A 523 19.14 -16.66 10.06
N LYS A 524 18.58 -16.39 8.88
CA LYS A 524 17.90 -17.39 8.04
C LYS A 524 18.69 -18.68 7.83
N LYS A 525 20.03 -18.68 7.92
CA LYS A 525 20.87 -19.88 7.77
C LYS A 525 21.21 -20.54 9.12
N ASN A 526 20.49 -20.17 10.18
CA ASN A 526 20.74 -20.58 11.55
C ASN A 526 22.17 -20.24 12.06
N LEU A 527 22.80 -19.22 11.47
CA LEU A 527 24.08 -18.70 11.94
C LEU A 527 23.83 -17.63 13.02
N LYS A 528 24.64 -17.66 14.07
CA LYS A 528 24.63 -16.68 15.17
C LYS A 528 26.01 -16.59 15.83
N PRO A 529 26.38 -15.44 16.42
CA PRO A 529 27.62 -15.31 17.15
C PRO A 529 27.74 -16.31 18.32
N ALA A 530 28.96 -16.72 18.65
CA ALA A 530 29.21 -17.68 19.74
C ALA A 530 28.68 -17.20 21.10
N ALA A 531 28.63 -15.88 21.33
CA ALA A 531 28.08 -15.26 22.54
C ALA A 531 26.57 -15.55 22.74
N TYR A 532 25.86 -15.97 21.70
CA TYR A 532 24.43 -16.23 21.72
C TYR A 532 24.09 -17.66 21.27
N ALA A 533 25.03 -18.60 21.41
CA ALA A 533 24.88 -19.97 20.91
C ALA A 533 23.65 -20.69 21.50
N ASP A 534 23.30 -20.37 22.75
CA ASP A 534 22.18 -20.91 23.53
C ASP A 534 20.85 -20.16 23.33
N ARG A 535 20.87 -18.97 22.70
CA ARG A 535 19.67 -18.16 22.41
C ARG A 535 19.06 -18.54 21.07
N ALA A 536 17.74 -18.45 20.93
CA ALA A 536 17.02 -18.70 19.68
C ALA A 536 15.72 -17.89 19.63
N GLY A 537 15.25 -17.56 18.42
CA GLY A 537 14.05 -16.77 18.23
C GLY A 537 14.37 -15.28 18.08
N SER A 538 13.56 -14.42 18.68
CA SER A 538 13.69 -12.98 18.56
C SER A 538 13.88 -12.31 19.91
N TYR A 539 14.49 -11.13 19.90
CA TYR A 539 14.73 -10.31 21.07
C TYR A 539 14.19 -8.91 20.91
N VAL A 540 13.99 -8.28 22.06
CA VAL A 540 13.98 -6.82 22.21
C VAL A 540 15.22 -6.44 23.03
N ALA A 541 15.87 -5.37 22.64
CA ALA A 541 17.00 -4.80 23.34
C ALA A 541 16.77 -3.31 23.59
N TRP A 542 17.33 -2.78 24.68
CA TRP A 542 17.22 -1.35 24.99
C TRP A 542 18.51 -0.77 25.56
N SER A 543 18.65 0.54 25.38
CA SER A 543 19.77 1.34 25.85
C SER A 543 19.29 2.66 26.46
N GLU A 544 19.95 3.07 27.55
CA GLU A 544 19.71 4.36 28.23
C GLU A 544 20.77 5.42 27.87
N ASP A 545 21.87 4.99 27.25
CA ASP A 545 23.10 5.72 26.97
C ASP A 545 23.38 5.82 25.46
N ASP A 546 22.32 5.94 24.64
CA ASP A 546 22.42 6.14 23.19
C ASP A 546 23.19 5.04 22.43
N GLY A 547 23.10 3.82 22.93
CA GLY A 547 23.60 2.62 22.29
C GLY A 547 25.03 2.23 22.67
N GLU A 548 25.60 2.86 23.71
CA GLU A 548 26.88 2.43 24.29
C GLU A 548 26.75 1.07 25.00
N THR A 549 25.68 0.88 25.79
CA THR A 549 25.34 -0.39 26.43
C THR A 549 23.93 -0.84 26.09
N TRP A 550 23.74 -2.16 26.05
CA TRP A 550 22.47 -2.78 25.66
C TRP A 550 22.08 -3.89 26.62
N HIS A 551 20.81 -3.87 27.03
CA HIS A 551 20.16 -4.97 27.72
C HIS A 551 19.29 -5.74 26.73
N PHE A 552 19.12 -7.05 26.95
CA PHE A 552 18.39 -7.93 26.04
C PHE A 552 17.31 -8.71 26.79
N ARG A 553 16.20 -8.98 26.11
CA ARG A 553 15.12 -9.84 26.58
C ARG A 553 14.55 -10.66 25.42
N GLN A 554 14.17 -11.91 25.67
CA GLN A 554 13.44 -12.71 24.69
C GLN A 554 12.07 -12.08 24.38
N LEU A 555 11.75 -11.95 23.10
CA LEU A 555 10.44 -11.50 22.65
C LEU A 555 9.47 -12.68 22.59
N TRP A 556 8.32 -12.57 23.26
CA TRP A 556 7.33 -13.64 23.37
C TRP A 556 6.40 -13.74 22.15
N GLY A 557 5.86 -14.93 21.90
CA GLY A 557 4.79 -15.15 20.94
C GLY A 557 5.16 -14.89 19.48
N THR A 558 6.45 -14.92 19.13
CA THR A 558 6.93 -14.77 17.75
C THR A 558 6.59 -15.99 16.89
N GLN A 559 6.50 -15.81 15.57
CA GLN A 559 5.98 -16.83 14.65
C GLN A 559 7.08 -17.50 13.84
N LYS A 560 6.76 -18.66 13.23
CA LYS A 560 7.64 -19.25 12.21
C LYS A 560 7.66 -18.38 10.97
N ARG A 561 8.78 -18.42 10.25
CA ARG A 561 8.87 -17.83 8.92
C ARG A 561 7.88 -18.52 7.98
N LYS A 562 7.18 -17.74 7.17
CA LYS A 562 6.22 -18.21 6.15
C LYS A 562 6.82 -19.19 5.15
N LYS A 563 7.97 -18.83 4.56
CA LYS A 563 8.69 -19.70 3.62
C LYS A 563 9.88 -20.32 4.35
N THR A 564 10.14 -21.61 4.08
CA THR A 564 11.33 -22.34 4.55
C THR A 564 11.70 -22.14 6.04
N PRO A 565 10.74 -22.36 6.98
CA PRO A 565 10.99 -22.16 8.42
C PRO A 565 12.11 -23.05 8.98
N HIS A 566 12.39 -24.19 8.33
CA HIS A 566 13.48 -25.10 8.72
C HIS A 566 14.88 -24.48 8.61
N GLU A 567 15.07 -23.47 7.75
CA GLU A 567 16.39 -22.82 7.59
C GLU A 567 16.79 -22.04 8.85
N PHE A 568 15.82 -21.61 9.67
CA PHE A 568 16.05 -20.96 10.97
C PHE A 568 16.38 -21.94 12.10
N GLY A 569 16.72 -23.19 11.79
CA GLY A 569 16.97 -24.23 12.79
C GLY A 569 15.74 -24.56 13.64
N GLY A 570 14.54 -24.29 13.11
CA GLY A 570 13.29 -24.46 13.83
C GLY A 570 12.93 -23.33 14.80
N ALA A 571 13.70 -22.24 14.88
CA ALA A 571 13.35 -21.07 15.68
C ALA A 571 12.22 -20.22 15.05
N SER A 572 11.53 -19.42 15.87
CA SER A 572 10.64 -18.35 15.41
C SER A 572 11.44 -17.10 14.99
N THR A 573 10.76 -16.14 14.38
CA THR A 573 11.32 -14.87 13.89
C THR A 573 10.26 -13.78 13.91
N ILE A 574 10.69 -12.51 13.94
CA ILE A 574 9.84 -11.35 13.64
C ILE A 574 9.85 -10.96 12.15
N GLY A 575 10.63 -11.68 11.34
CA GLY A 575 10.73 -11.47 9.90
C GLY A 575 11.11 -10.02 9.57
N TYR A 576 10.31 -9.39 8.70
CA TYR A 576 10.43 -7.94 8.48
C TYR A 576 9.52 -7.23 9.46
N SER A 577 10.10 -6.37 10.29
CA SER A 577 9.40 -5.69 11.36
C SER A 577 9.44 -4.16 11.23
N VAL A 578 8.44 -3.50 11.80
CA VAL A 578 8.42 -2.05 12.05
C VAL A 578 7.97 -1.82 13.49
N MET A 579 8.57 -0.84 14.17
CA MET A 579 8.21 -0.46 15.52
C MET A 579 7.77 1.00 15.61
N ARG A 580 6.71 1.26 16.38
CA ARG A 580 6.19 2.61 16.70
C ARG A 580 5.69 2.65 18.14
N GLN A 581 5.73 3.83 18.73
CA GLN A 581 5.10 4.09 20.03
C GLN A 581 3.85 4.94 19.82
N SER A 582 2.73 4.54 20.40
CA SER A 582 1.46 5.26 20.37
C SER A 582 1.35 6.28 21.51
N PRO A 583 0.39 7.24 21.43
CA PRO A 583 0.20 8.26 22.47
C PRO A 583 -0.14 7.73 23.87
N ASP A 584 -0.60 6.49 24.00
CA ASP A 584 -0.87 5.80 25.26
C ASP A 584 0.39 5.16 25.88
N GLY A 585 1.55 5.35 25.26
CA GLY A 585 2.86 4.87 25.71
C GLY A 585 3.18 3.44 25.30
N LEU A 586 2.26 2.73 24.63
CA LEU A 586 2.49 1.37 24.18
C LEU A 586 3.47 1.32 23.01
N ILE A 587 4.32 0.29 23.04
CA ILE A 587 5.29 -0.03 21.99
C ILE A 587 4.67 -1.11 21.13
N HIS A 588 4.53 -0.85 19.84
CA HIS A 588 3.95 -1.77 18.88
C HIS A 588 5.02 -2.27 17.91
N VAL A 589 5.05 -3.58 17.68
CA VAL A 589 5.87 -4.22 16.66
C VAL A 589 4.96 -5.00 15.72
N VAL A 590 4.95 -4.64 14.44
CA VAL A 590 4.25 -5.40 13.39
C VAL A 590 5.25 -6.22 12.59
N CYS A 591 4.88 -7.44 12.23
CA CYS A 591 5.76 -8.41 11.58
C CYS A 591 5.12 -8.98 10.31
N SER A 592 5.91 -9.05 9.24
CA SER A 592 5.56 -9.75 7.99
C SER A 592 6.57 -10.85 7.68
N ASN A 593 6.33 -11.63 6.61
CA ASN A 593 7.12 -12.82 6.25
C ASN A 593 7.08 -13.93 7.32
N VAL A 594 6.11 -13.83 8.21
CA VAL A 594 5.79 -14.80 9.26
C VAL A 594 4.43 -15.40 8.97
N GLN A 595 4.12 -16.53 9.62
CA GLN A 595 2.86 -17.23 9.40
C GLN A 595 2.07 -17.36 10.72
N PRO A 596 0.94 -16.63 10.87
CA PRO A 596 0.47 -15.49 10.05
C PRO A 596 1.17 -14.16 10.38
N LEU A 597 0.86 -13.10 9.62
CA LEU A 597 1.22 -11.71 9.93
C LEU A 597 0.80 -11.33 11.37
N LEU A 598 1.70 -10.65 12.09
CA LEU A 598 1.64 -10.53 13.54
C LEU A 598 1.72 -9.08 14.02
N HIS A 599 1.04 -8.77 15.12
CA HIS A 599 1.18 -7.56 15.91
C HIS A 599 1.50 -7.92 17.36
N LEU A 600 2.63 -7.43 17.87
CA LEU A 600 3.04 -7.51 19.27
C LEU A 600 2.92 -6.12 19.89
N THR A 601 2.49 -6.04 21.14
CA THR A 601 2.36 -4.78 21.87
C THR A 601 2.76 -4.95 23.32
N PHE A 602 3.55 -4.03 23.85
CA PHE A 602 4.00 -4.05 25.25
C PHE A 602 4.34 -2.65 25.77
N ASN A 603 4.50 -2.50 27.08
CA ASN A 603 4.94 -1.24 27.69
C ASN A 603 6.36 -1.33 28.27
N GLU A 604 6.92 -0.20 28.69
CA GLU A 604 8.27 -0.16 29.28
C GLU A 604 8.37 -0.92 30.61
N ALA A 605 7.31 -0.97 31.43
CA ALA A 605 7.32 -1.80 32.64
C ALA A 605 7.53 -3.29 32.34
N TRP A 606 6.95 -3.79 31.24
CA TRP A 606 7.27 -5.14 30.79
C TRP A 606 8.72 -5.22 30.35
N LEU A 607 9.19 -4.32 29.49
CA LEU A 607 10.57 -4.33 28.99
C LEU A 607 11.62 -4.39 30.12
N LEU A 608 11.39 -3.63 31.19
CA LEU A 608 12.29 -3.48 32.34
C LEU A 608 12.07 -4.50 33.47
N SER A 609 11.05 -5.35 33.37
CA SER A 609 10.81 -6.38 34.38
C SER A 609 11.87 -7.50 34.31
N GLU A 610 11.90 -8.36 35.34
CA GLU A 610 12.62 -9.63 35.28
C GLU A 610 12.14 -10.47 34.08
N GLU A 611 13.07 -11.13 33.39
CA GLU A 611 12.79 -12.02 32.26
C GLU A 611 12.11 -13.30 32.77
N THR A 612 10.96 -13.65 32.20
CA THR A 612 10.22 -14.88 32.51
C THR A 612 10.04 -15.72 31.25
N GLU A 613 9.65 -16.98 31.43
CA GLU A 613 9.28 -17.86 30.32
C GLU A 613 8.09 -17.29 29.53
N ASP A 614 8.04 -17.62 28.23
CA ASP A 614 6.93 -17.26 27.35
C ASP A 614 5.63 -17.90 27.88
N PRO A 615 4.59 -17.11 28.22
CA PRO A 615 3.36 -17.65 28.79
C PRO A 615 2.47 -18.37 27.78
N GLY A 616 2.84 -18.37 26.49
CA GLY A 616 2.14 -19.05 25.42
C GLY A 616 0.98 -18.26 24.82
N ASP A 617 0.60 -18.65 23.60
CA ASP A 617 -0.37 -17.92 22.79
C ASP A 617 -1.74 -17.75 23.45
N GLU A 618 -2.22 -18.73 24.23
CA GLU A 618 -3.50 -18.64 24.93
C GLU A 618 -3.55 -17.40 25.86
N VAL A 619 -2.45 -17.13 26.57
CA VAL A 619 -2.34 -15.97 27.46
C VAL A 619 -2.11 -14.70 26.66
N LEU A 620 -1.16 -14.73 25.72
CA LEU A 620 -0.77 -13.54 24.95
C LEU A 620 -1.91 -13.03 24.04
N MET A 621 -2.76 -13.94 23.55
CA MET A 621 -3.89 -13.66 22.66
C MET A 621 -5.17 -13.24 23.40
N ARG A 622 -5.16 -13.24 24.74
CA ARG A 622 -6.28 -12.77 25.56
C ARG A 622 -6.17 -11.28 25.91
N SER A 623 -7.30 -10.57 25.89
CA SER A 623 -7.39 -9.21 26.43
C SER A 623 -7.26 -9.24 27.96
N SER A 624 -6.46 -8.33 28.52
CA SER A 624 -6.34 -8.14 29.97
C SER A 624 -7.54 -7.43 30.60
N ALA A 625 -8.34 -6.71 29.81
CA ALA A 625 -9.52 -6.01 30.30
C ALA A 625 -10.65 -7.02 30.59
N ALA A 626 -11.18 -6.98 31.81
CA ALA A 626 -12.28 -7.84 32.23
C ALA A 626 -13.58 -7.06 32.48
N LYS A 627 -13.50 -5.75 32.74
CA LYS A 627 -14.66 -4.89 32.98
C LYS A 627 -14.37 -3.41 32.76
N LEU A 628 -15.42 -2.62 32.61
CA LEU A 628 -15.35 -1.16 32.67
C LEU A 628 -15.25 -0.69 34.12
N VAL A 629 -14.48 0.37 34.36
CA VAL A 629 -14.31 1.01 35.68
C VAL A 629 -14.79 2.46 35.72
N THR A 630 -15.09 3.05 34.56
CA THR A 630 -15.82 4.32 34.46
C THR A 630 -17.19 4.10 33.83
N GLU A 631 -18.07 5.08 33.97
CA GLU A 631 -19.34 5.08 33.25
C GLU A 631 -19.11 5.18 31.74
N ARG A 632 -19.96 4.50 30.98
CA ARG A 632 -19.98 4.59 29.52
C ARG A 632 -20.35 6.00 29.09
N LYS A 633 -19.46 6.62 28.31
CA LYS A 633 -19.67 7.95 27.74
C LYS A 633 -20.09 7.86 26.27
N GLU A 634 -20.94 8.79 25.85
CA GLU A 634 -21.31 9.03 24.46
C GLU A 634 -20.39 10.08 23.83
N TYR A 635 -19.94 9.82 22.61
CA TYR A 635 -19.11 10.73 21.81
C TYR A 635 -19.77 11.02 20.47
N ARG A 636 -19.67 12.27 20.02
CA ARG A 636 -20.22 12.73 18.74
C ARG A 636 -19.25 13.66 18.03
N GLU A 637 -19.05 13.44 16.74
CA GLU A 637 -18.33 14.37 15.87
C GLU A 637 -19.26 14.82 14.73
N HIS A 638 -19.04 16.03 14.24
CA HIS A 638 -19.81 16.61 13.13
C HIS A 638 -18.87 17.06 12.02
N TYR A 639 -19.34 16.98 10.78
CA TYR A 639 -18.70 17.60 9.63
C TYR A 639 -18.72 19.15 9.74
N PRO A 640 -17.91 19.87 8.96
CA PRO A 640 -17.88 21.34 8.99
C PRO A 640 -19.22 22.03 8.72
N ASP A 641 -20.12 21.37 7.99
CA ASP A 641 -21.48 21.85 7.71
C ASP A 641 -22.48 21.58 8.85
N GLY A 642 -22.05 20.90 9.92
CA GLY A 642 -22.86 20.52 11.08
C GLY A 642 -23.55 19.16 10.96
N THR A 643 -23.40 18.45 9.84
CA THR A 643 -23.94 17.10 9.67
C THR A 643 -23.25 16.12 10.63
N LEU A 644 -24.01 15.23 11.28
CA LEU A 644 -23.43 14.25 12.21
C LEU A 644 -22.51 13.31 11.44
N LYS A 645 -21.25 13.22 11.87
CA LYS A 645 -20.22 12.39 11.24
C LYS A 645 -20.09 11.04 11.92
N CYS A 646 -20.07 11.03 13.25
CA CYS A 646 -20.00 9.79 14.02
C CYS A 646 -20.67 9.90 15.39
N LEU A 647 -21.09 8.74 15.89
CA LEU A 647 -21.67 8.52 17.22
C LEU A 647 -21.12 7.20 17.73
N TYR A 648 -20.46 7.22 18.87
CA TYR A 648 -19.89 6.01 19.46
C TYR A 648 -19.87 6.11 20.99
N TYR A 649 -19.65 4.98 21.64
CA TYR A 649 -19.60 4.89 23.09
C TYR A 649 -18.34 4.18 23.55
N GLY A 650 -17.84 4.56 24.72
CA GLY A 650 -16.70 3.88 25.34
C GLY A 650 -16.46 4.34 26.77
N ALA A 651 -15.55 3.65 27.44
CA ALA A 651 -15.17 3.88 28.83
C ALA A 651 -13.77 3.35 29.12
N ILE A 652 -13.22 3.72 30.28
CA ILE A 652 -11.96 3.17 30.78
C ILE A 652 -12.22 1.79 31.38
N ALA A 653 -11.39 0.83 30.99
CA ALA A 653 -11.38 -0.53 31.51
C ALA A 653 -10.48 -0.68 32.74
N ASP A 654 -10.62 -1.82 33.44
CA ASP A 654 -9.84 -2.14 34.63
C ASP A 654 -8.34 -2.33 34.39
N ASP A 655 -7.93 -2.49 33.15
CA ASP A 655 -6.52 -2.46 32.75
C ASP A 655 -5.99 -1.07 32.42
N GLY A 656 -6.84 -0.02 32.42
CA GLY A 656 -6.48 1.38 32.18
C GLY A 656 -6.73 1.88 30.76
N ARG A 657 -6.97 0.98 29.80
CA ARG A 657 -7.26 1.37 28.41
C ARG A 657 -8.64 2.01 28.29
N PHE A 658 -8.79 2.95 27.37
CA PHE A 658 -10.10 3.26 26.81
C PHE A 658 -10.54 2.13 25.89
N LEU A 659 -11.77 1.63 26.04
CA LEU A 659 -12.36 0.60 25.19
C LEU A 659 -13.73 1.03 24.68
N LEU A 660 -14.02 0.70 23.42
CA LEU A 660 -15.35 0.87 22.82
C LEU A 660 -16.32 -0.09 23.49
N ASP A 661 -17.50 0.42 23.84
CA ASP A 661 -18.55 -0.37 24.49
C ASP A 661 -19.90 0.27 24.19
N GLY A 662 -20.73 -0.42 23.39
CA GLY A 662 -21.98 0.08 22.84
C GLY A 662 -21.97 0.24 21.31
N PRO A 663 -23.03 0.84 20.75
CA PRO A 663 -23.20 1.01 19.32
C PRO A 663 -22.26 2.08 18.76
N GLU A 664 -21.77 1.86 17.55
CA GLU A 664 -20.98 2.81 16.80
C GLU A 664 -21.60 3.02 15.42
N ARG A 665 -21.68 4.28 15.00
CA ARG A 665 -22.15 4.67 13.67
C ARG A 665 -21.30 5.78 13.09
N PHE A 666 -21.06 5.67 11.80
CA PHE A 666 -20.48 6.72 10.97
C PHE A 666 -21.38 7.00 9.78
N TRP A 667 -21.40 8.26 9.37
CA TRP A 667 -22.16 8.74 8.23
C TRP A 667 -21.23 9.36 7.20
N TYR A 668 -21.57 9.20 5.92
CA TYR A 668 -21.04 10.02 4.84
C TYR A 668 -21.51 11.48 4.96
N PRO A 669 -20.86 12.44 4.27
CA PRO A 669 -21.29 13.85 4.26
C PRO A 669 -22.73 14.07 3.79
N ASP A 670 -23.29 13.17 2.97
CA ASP A 670 -24.69 13.23 2.52
C ASP A 670 -25.70 12.69 3.54
N GLY A 671 -25.24 12.27 4.72
CA GLY A 671 -26.06 11.74 5.81
C GLY A 671 -26.44 10.26 5.66
N ARG A 672 -25.98 9.55 4.62
CA ARG A 672 -26.10 8.09 4.58
C ARG A 672 -25.10 7.44 5.53
N ILE A 673 -25.46 6.30 6.07
CA ILE A 673 -24.57 5.52 6.93
C ILE A 673 -23.43 4.94 6.10
N CYS A 674 -22.19 5.06 6.58
CA CYS A 674 -21.03 4.42 5.97
C CYS A 674 -20.55 3.19 6.78
N MET A 675 -20.76 3.19 8.10
CA MET A 675 -20.44 2.05 8.96
C MET A 675 -21.38 2.00 10.17
N GLU A 676 -21.81 0.80 10.54
CA GLU A 676 -22.46 0.49 11.83
C GLU A 676 -21.75 -0.67 12.50
N SER A 677 -21.55 -0.58 13.80
CA SER A 677 -20.87 -1.59 14.60
C SER A 677 -21.42 -1.63 16.03
N GLU A 678 -21.17 -2.72 16.75
CA GLU A 678 -21.51 -2.85 18.16
C GLU A 678 -20.31 -3.44 18.89
N TYR A 679 -19.95 -2.84 20.03
CA TYR A 679 -18.78 -3.24 20.79
C TYR A 679 -19.14 -3.64 22.23
N SER A 680 -18.37 -4.57 22.80
CA SER A 680 -18.28 -4.76 24.24
C SER A 680 -16.84 -4.97 24.64
N LEU A 681 -16.33 -4.17 25.58
CA LEU A 681 -14.91 -4.19 26.00
C LEU A 681 -13.92 -4.20 24.81
N GLY A 682 -14.18 -3.38 23.79
CA GLY A 682 -13.36 -3.23 22.59
C GLY A 682 -13.48 -4.37 21.58
N LYS A 683 -14.20 -5.45 21.89
CA LYS A 683 -14.50 -6.53 20.94
C LYS A 683 -15.74 -6.20 20.14
N ARG A 684 -15.73 -6.45 18.83
CA ARG A 684 -16.95 -6.39 18.00
C ARG A 684 -17.91 -7.50 18.39
N THR A 685 -19.19 -7.18 18.45
CA THR A 685 -20.29 -8.10 18.78
C THR A 685 -21.45 -7.85 17.84
N GLY A 686 -22.39 -8.80 17.73
CA GLY A 686 -23.60 -8.62 16.93
C GLY A 686 -23.29 -8.43 15.43
N ILE A 687 -24.05 -7.55 14.77
CA ILE A 687 -23.92 -7.31 13.32
C ILE A 687 -23.18 -6.00 13.10
N ASN A 688 -22.11 -6.07 12.32
CA ASN A 688 -21.28 -4.92 11.94
C ASN A 688 -21.29 -4.83 10.41
N THR A 689 -21.68 -3.68 9.85
CA THR A 689 -21.83 -3.50 8.39
C THR A 689 -21.12 -2.25 7.92
N CYS A 690 -20.39 -2.36 6.80
CA CYS A 690 -19.85 -1.24 6.04
C CYS A 690 -20.67 -1.06 4.77
N TYR A 691 -20.86 0.18 4.33
CA TYR A 691 -21.72 0.53 3.19
C TYR A 691 -20.96 1.33 2.14
N HIS A 692 -21.30 1.14 0.88
CA HIS A 692 -20.89 2.03 -0.20
C HIS A 692 -21.60 3.40 -0.08
N PRO A 693 -21.11 4.47 -0.75
CA PRO A 693 -21.75 5.79 -0.74
C PRO A 693 -23.21 5.83 -1.21
N ASP A 694 -23.68 4.80 -1.91
CA ASP A 694 -25.09 4.67 -2.31
C ASP A 694 -25.99 3.96 -1.29
N GLY A 695 -25.41 3.54 -0.16
CA GLY A 695 -26.11 2.82 0.89
C GLY A 695 -26.25 1.31 0.66
N THR A 696 -25.68 0.76 -0.42
CA THR A 696 -25.60 -0.70 -0.59
C THR A 696 -24.54 -1.28 0.37
N PRO A 697 -24.79 -2.46 0.96
CA PRO A 697 -23.83 -3.08 1.87
C PRO A 697 -22.58 -3.52 1.10
N TRP A 698 -21.41 -3.17 1.64
CA TRP A 698 -20.12 -3.56 1.09
C TRP A 698 -19.62 -4.86 1.76
N LYS A 699 -19.60 -4.87 3.09
CA LYS A 699 -19.12 -5.99 3.92
C LYS A 699 -19.97 -6.08 5.18
N ARG A 700 -20.23 -7.30 5.64
CA ARG A 700 -20.95 -7.55 6.90
C ARG A 700 -20.24 -8.62 7.72
N PHE A 701 -20.22 -8.42 9.03
CA PHE A 701 -19.67 -9.34 10.00
C PHE A 701 -20.74 -9.66 11.04
N HIS A 702 -21.02 -10.95 11.24
CA HIS A 702 -21.78 -11.43 12.40
C HIS A 702 -20.77 -11.93 13.42
N CYS A 703 -20.57 -11.15 14.47
CA CYS A 703 -19.55 -11.37 15.49
C CYS A 703 -20.17 -12.01 16.74
N SER A 704 -19.66 -13.16 17.13
CA SER A 704 -20.03 -13.90 18.33
C SER A 704 -18.78 -14.46 19.04
N GLU A 705 -18.99 -15.13 20.17
CA GLU A 705 -17.94 -15.85 20.88
C GLU A 705 -18.45 -17.26 21.19
N GLU A 706 -17.63 -18.27 20.92
CA GLU A 706 -17.90 -19.68 21.23
C GLU A 706 -16.74 -20.23 22.05
N ASP A 707 -17.00 -20.69 23.28
CA ASP A 707 -15.98 -21.20 24.21
C ASP A 707 -14.77 -20.25 24.43
N GLY A 708 -15.03 -18.94 24.45
CA GLY A 708 -13.99 -17.90 24.60
C GLY A 708 -13.22 -17.58 23.32
N VAL A 709 -13.58 -18.21 22.19
CA VAL A 709 -12.98 -17.98 20.87
C VAL A 709 -13.86 -17.03 20.06
N PRO A 710 -13.32 -15.92 19.54
CA PRO A 710 -14.06 -15.05 18.63
C PRO A 710 -14.46 -15.79 17.34
N VAL A 711 -15.73 -15.67 16.97
CA VAL A 711 -16.29 -16.22 15.74
C VAL A 711 -16.88 -15.09 14.91
N GLU A 712 -16.47 -14.99 13.65
CA GLU A 712 -16.92 -13.94 12.74
C GLU A 712 -17.44 -14.58 11.45
N VAL A 713 -18.72 -14.40 11.14
CA VAL A 713 -19.26 -14.74 9.82
C VAL A 713 -19.10 -13.53 8.91
N TYR A 714 -18.16 -13.62 7.97
CA TYR A 714 -17.85 -12.57 7.01
C TYR A 714 -18.67 -12.75 5.73
N GLU A 715 -19.41 -11.72 5.35
CA GLU A 715 -20.24 -11.66 4.16
C GLU A 715 -19.78 -10.51 3.24
N THR A 716 -19.69 -10.80 1.94
CA THR A 716 -19.58 -9.78 0.89
C THR A 716 -20.85 -9.77 0.03
N PHE A 717 -21.04 -8.71 -0.75
CA PHE A 717 -22.25 -8.50 -1.53
C PHE A 717 -21.95 -8.33 -3.01
N TRP A 718 -22.93 -8.68 -3.85
CA TRP A 718 -22.87 -8.38 -5.27
C TRP A 718 -22.95 -6.86 -5.51
N PRO A 719 -22.14 -6.29 -6.42
CA PRO A 719 -22.19 -4.86 -6.70
C PRO A 719 -23.59 -4.36 -7.09
N GLY A 720 -24.01 -3.23 -6.52
CA GLY A 720 -25.28 -2.57 -6.83
C GLY A 720 -26.52 -3.18 -6.15
N GLY A 721 -26.34 -4.11 -5.21
CA GLY A 721 -27.46 -4.72 -4.48
C GLY A 721 -27.10 -5.14 -3.05
N ASP A 722 -28.03 -5.83 -2.39
CA ASP A 722 -27.90 -6.34 -1.02
C ASP A 722 -27.83 -7.88 -0.96
N ARG A 723 -27.68 -8.52 -2.13
CA ARG A 723 -27.55 -9.97 -2.23
C ARG A 723 -26.14 -10.40 -1.84
N VAL A 724 -26.06 -11.34 -0.91
CA VAL A 724 -24.80 -11.92 -0.45
C VAL A 724 -24.12 -12.63 -1.63
N ARG A 725 -22.84 -12.31 -1.85
CA ARG A 725 -21.96 -12.93 -2.84
C ARG A 725 -21.14 -14.04 -2.20
N THR A 726 -20.46 -13.76 -1.09
CA THR A 726 -19.70 -14.76 -0.34
C THR A 726 -20.08 -14.76 1.13
N ARG A 727 -19.96 -15.92 1.77
CA ARG A 727 -20.14 -16.08 3.22
C ARG A 727 -19.10 -17.05 3.76
N THR A 728 -18.32 -16.64 4.75
CA THR A 728 -17.22 -17.45 5.31
C THR A 728 -17.15 -17.31 6.81
N VAL A 729 -16.98 -18.42 7.53
CA VAL A 729 -16.82 -18.42 8.99
C VAL A 729 -15.34 -18.34 9.36
N PHE A 730 -14.98 -17.40 10.22
CA PHE A 730 -13.65 -17.26 10.81
C PHE A 730 -13.72 -17.55 12.30
N ARG A 731 -12.76 -18.33 12.81
CA ARG A 731 -12.53 -18.57 14.23
C ARG A 731 -11.16 -18.05 14.57
N ASN A 732 -11.09 -17.07 15.49
CA ASN A 732 -9.85 -16.37 15.81
C ASN A 732 -9.08 -15.91 14.55
N ARG A 733 -9.81 -15.32 13.60
CA ARG A 733 -9.31 -14.82 12.30
C ARG A 733 -8.77 -15.89 11.33
N HIS A 734 -8.98 -17.17 11.60
CA HIS A 734 -8.68 -18.25 10.66
C HIS A 734 -9.99 -18.81 10.11
N ALA A 735 -10.14 -18.87 8.78
CA ALA A 735 -11.32 -19.45 8.17
C ALA A 735 -11.46 -20.90 8.67
N SER A 736 -12.62 -21.25 9.20
CA SER A 736 -12.88 -22.54 9.85
C SER A 736 -14.35 -22.90 9.73
N GLY A 737 -14.64 -23.97 8.99
CA GLY A 737 -15.99 -24.36 8.59
C GLY A 737 -16.29 -24.03 7.13
N GLU A 738 -17.56 -23.89 6.80
CA GLU A 738 -18.01 -23.71 5.41
C GLU A 738 -17.79 -22.28 4.91
N ALA A 739 -17.35 -22.18 3.65
CA ALA A 739 -17.37 -20.97 2.85
C ALA A 739 -18.26 -21.20 1.63
N PHE A 740 -19.12 -20.22 1.32
CA PHE A 740 -20.08 -20.28 0.22
C PHE A 740 -19.86 -19.13 -0.75
N LEU A 741 -19.92 -19.44 -2.04
CA LEU A 741 -20.14 -18.48 -3.12
C LEU A 741 -21.57 -18.65 -3.62
N TYR A 742 -22.35 -17.57 -3.64
CA TYR A 742 -23.71 -17.55 -4.17
C TYR A 742 -23.72 -16.96 -5.57
N ASP A 743 -24.65 -17.39 -6.43
CA ASP A 743 -24.98 -16.67 -7.65
C ASP A 743 -25.82 -15.41 -7.35
N ARG A 744 -26.23 -14.68 -8.40
CA ARG A 744 -27.06 -13.48 -8.19
C ARG A 744 -28.44 -13.85 -7.69
N GLU A 745 -28.96 -15.03 -7.99
CA GLU A 745 -30.27 -15.52 -7.55
C GLU A 745 -30.27 -15.97 -6.08
N GLY A 746 -29.10 -16.08 -5.46
CA GLY A 746 -28.91 -16.53 -4.09
C GLY A 746 -28.75 -18.05 -3.94
N ASN A 747 -28.57 -18.78 -5.04
CA ASN A 747 -28.25 -20.21 -4.99
C ASN A 747 -26.76 -20.40 -4.74
N VAL A 748 -26.39 -21.47 -4.06
CA VAL A 748 -24.98 -21.82 -3.83
C VAL A 748 -24.35 -22.24 -5.16
N LYS A 749 -23.37 -21.45 -5.62
CA LYS A 749 -22.56 -21.72 -6.81
C LYS A 749 -21.30 -22.54 -6.49
N SER A 750 -20.74 -22.41 -5.30
CA SER A 750 -19.71 -23.33 -4.79
C SER A 750 -19.65 -23.29 -3.26
N SER A 751 -19.14 -24.38 -2.68
CA SER A 751 -18.81 -24.44 -1.26
C SER A 751 -17.44 -25.09 -1.03
N HIS A 752 -16.76 -24.63 0.02
CA HIS A 752 -15.46 -25.13 0.44
C HIS A 752 -15.44 -25.28 1.96
N ILE A 753 -14.72 -26.27 2.48
CA ILE A 753 -14.52 -26.42 3.93
C ILE A 753 -13.11 -25.99 4.28
N PHE A 754 -13.01 -25.03 5.19
CA PHE A 754 -11.76 -24.56 5.76
C PHE A 754 -11.49 -25.21 7.11
N THR A 755 -10.22 -25.52 7.37
CA THR A 755 -9.67 -25.74 8.72
C THR A 755 -8.41 -24.88 8.86
N ASP A 756 -8.39 -24.00 9.85
CA ASP A 756 -7.25 -23.12 10.14
C ASP A 756 -6.77 -22.31 8.91
N GLY A 757 -7.74 -21.79 8.14
CA GLY A 757 -7.48 -20.97 6.97
C GLY A 757 -7.07 -21.73 5.70
N LYS A 758 -7.10 -23.08 5.73
CA LYS A 758 -6.78 -23.96 4.61
C LYS A 758 -7.93 -24.83 4.17
N PHE A 759 -8.05 -25.07 2.87
CA PHE A 759 -9.01 -26.06 2.36
C PHE A 759 -8.70 -27.45 2.91
N THR A 760 -9.70 -28.11 3.48
CA THR A 760 -9.63 -29.52 3.90
C THR A 760 -10.52 -30.42 3.06
N GLU A 761 -11.62 -29.88 2.53
CA GLU A 761 -12.46 -30.55 1.55
C GLU A 761 -12.90 -29.52 0.50
N ASP A 762 -12.76 -29.87 -0.78
CA ASP A 762 -13.15 -29.03 -1.91
C ASP A 762 -14.36 -29.66 -2.60
N PHE A 763 -15.49 -28.95 -2.54
CA PHE A 763 -16.72 -29.33 -3.22
C PHE A 763 -17.06 -28.31 -4.33
N SER A 764 -16.05 -27.90 -5.11
CA SER A 764 -16.30 -27.28 -6.42
C SER A 764 -17.32 -28.15 -7.16
N LEU A 765 -18.52 -27.63 -7.39
CA LEU A 765 -19.74 -28.40 -7.61
C LEU A 765 -19.55 -29.73 -8.35
N LEU A 766 -19.98 -30.78 -7.64
CA LEU A 766 -20.64 -31.99 -8.12
C LEU A 766 -21.01 -31.94 -9.62
N GLU A 767 -20.46 -32.89 -10.37
CA GLU A 767 -20.80 -33.31 -11.75
C GLU A 767 -21.85 -32.46 -12.52
N LYS A 768 -21.35 -31.77 -13.55
CA LYS A 768 -21.99 -31.35 -14.82
C LYS A 768 -23.49 -31.04 -14.87
#